data_AF-A0A372Q503-F1
#
_entry.id   AF-A0A372Q503-F1
#
_cell.length_a   1.000
_cell.length_b   1.000
_cell.length_c   1.000
_cell.angle_alpha   90.00
_cell.angle_beta   90.00
_cell.angle_gamma   90.00
#
_symmetry.space_group_name_H-M   'P 1'
#
loop_
_entity.id
_entity.type
_entity.pdbx_description
1 polymer ?
#
loop_
_entity_poly.entity_id
_entity_poly.type
_entity_poly.pdbx_seq_one_letter_code
_entity_poly.pdbx_strand_id
1 'polypeptide(L)'
;MADITLFCVVQGNTIAQAFPLSINRNEDIGQLKKAIKAKKISDFSFFDANRLRIWKVQIRADNDKINDKELSELTLHNNDQLLAKRKVSSYFTDKPLDKHIHIVVKPPKLIHISLNLVLDAGLLNEGGSVEYLGRDRIYRAKLHESCLCTEDGKYFSFTEFIQVARKLKPDEIPTPYDFQSLKINGMTYREVRDKIYKFVSYKYEDSLFIDHFSVPWDDDLENRLRQLHSEKDVVDIFWGRSLKEDDTTWRVYVVFRDIPYLRKRTETVMEDQMIRLITVEEGFANAEIRQRSLNDSQQTLKKIPKKLQEAFDEALDNELGQSFREMHYNLVGVSTGYKRTQGKLTEIPAIILYVRQKGILRRGCDKFPDEIRGYPVDVVEACFAIPYGYGVTSCQAYRKDVSLGSSIGITESMGTSGTLSAVVRDKKSGQLGILSCEHVCKFCESSTGMGTVIHQPSHKDLDNLIQSFVELENSNPAFRKISEDSRSTINKDRQNSALACYERGMRSNFFSEVHQKNFGVDTAFCIFNNSNRTLCPNQFVISQDLFKKANLPEDTCLNGFYAYEECKNFDGEFDVFKVGRATGLTLGKFLPIDSAISIDLTNESIKFANFAEEQGEPGQIPLHNNYHKELLIGYMKSPLIQEIDKKRQKCHPTVWFDRQLAFKFNCGDFEHGDSGASVADKKGKALGILHAAWVTENFRYAIASPYFAVFEALDVVKV
;
A
#
# COMPACT_ATOMS: atom_id res chain seq x y z
N MET A 1 22.70 -21.20 -44.60
CA MET A 1 21.81 -20.80 -43.49
C MET A 1 21.29 -22.07 -42.83
N ALA A 2 21.17 -22.12 -41.51
CA ALA A 2 20.71 -23.32 -40.81
C ALA A 2 19.24 -23.16 -40.43
N ASP A 3 18.37 -23.80 -41.19
CA ASP A 3 16.95 -23.91 -40.83
C ASP A 3 16.77 -24.97 -39.75
N ILE A 4 15.68 -24.85 -38.99
CA ILE A 4 15.29 -25.76 -37.93
C ILE A 4 13.83 -26.17 -38.14
N THR A 5 13.59 -27.48 -38.12
CA THR A 5 12.24 -28.05 -38.16
C THR A 5 11.80 -28.34 -36.73
N LEU A 6 10.66 -27.78 -36.34
CA LEU A 6 10.06 -27.89 -35.03
C LEU A 6 8.68 -28.53 -35.19
N PHE A 7 8.32 -29.45 -34.28
CA PHE A 7 6.98 -30.03 -34.21
C PHE A 7 6.15 -29.25 -33.20
N CYS A 8 5.04 -28.70 -33.66
CA CYS A 8 4.14 -27.84 -32.89
C CYS A 8 2.82 -28.56 -32.64
N VAL A 9 2.28 -28.48 -31.43
CA VAL A 9 0.92 -28.93 -31.08
C VAL A 9 0.12 -27.76 -30.48
N VAL A 10 -1.19 -27.75 -30.65
CA VAL A 10 -2.07 -26.75 -30.03
C VAL A 10 -2.52 -27.27 -28.67
N GLN A 11 -2.56 -26.43 -27.63
CA GLN A 11 -3.01 -26.88 -26.30
C GLN A 11 -4.49 -27.28 -26.37
N GLY A 12 -4.79 -28.53 -25.99
CA GLY A 12 -6.13 -29.14 -26.10
C GLY A 12 -6.32 -30.05 -27.32
N ASN A 13 -5.36 -30.08 -28.24
CA ASN A 13 -5.30 -31.05 -29.34
C ASN A 13 -4.51 -32.30 -28.92
N THR A 14 -4.73 -33.44 -29.58
CA THR A 14 -3.93 -34.66 -29.36
C THR A 14 -2.58 -34.56 -30.05
N ILE A 15 -1.60 -35.36 -29.61
CA ILE A 15 -0.25 -35.40 -30.20
C ILE A 15 -0.28 -35.82 -31.68
N ALA A 16 -1.24 -36.66 -32.08
CA ALA A 16 -1.48 -37.02 -33.48
C ALA A 16 -1.86 -35.82 -34.38
N GLN A 17 -2.30 -34.70 -33.80
CA GLN A 17 -2.63 -33.45 -34.50
C GLN A 17 -1.47 -32.44 -34.53
N ALA A 18 -0.29 -32.82 -34.05
CA ALA A 18 0.92 -32.02 -34.16
C ALA A 18 1.34 -31.83 -35.62
N PHE A 19 1.99 -30.71 -35.93
CA PHE A 19 2.38 -30.33 -37.29
C PHE A 19 3.85 -29.87 -37.35
N PRO A 20 4.59 -30.22 -38.41
CA PRO A 20 5.94 -29.72 -38.62
C PRO A 20 5.92 -28.27 -39.13
N LEU A 21 6.88 -27.49 -38.65
CA LEU A 21 7.15 -26.13 -39.10
C LEU A 21 8.66 -25.91 -39.22
N SER A 22 9.13 -25.55 -40.41
CA SER A 22 10.53 -25.17 -40.64
C SER A 22 10.68 -23.65 -40.61
N ILE A 23 11.71 -23.16 -39.92
CA ILE A 23 12.05 -21.74 -39.83
C ILE A 23 13.57 -21.55 -39.80
N ASN A 24 14.06 -20.41 -40.26
CA ASN A 24 15.48 -20.06 -40.15
C ASN A 24 15.85 -19.75 -38.69
N ARG A 25 16.93 -20.35 -38.17
CA ARG A 25 17.36 -20.21 -36.76
C ARG A 25 17.71 -18.76 -36.35
N ASN A 26 17.97 -17.88 -37.31
CA ASN A 26 18.26 -16.46 -37.05
C ASN A 26 17.01 -15.58 -36.93
N GLU A 27 15.83 -16.07 -37.30
CA GLU A 27 14.57 -15.36 -37.17
C GLU A 27 14.18 -15.17 -35.70
N ASP A 28 13.34 -14.16 -35.45
CA ASP A 28 12.77 -13.91 -34.15
C ASP A 28 11.53 -14.79 -33.85
N ILE A 29 11.21 -14.94 -32.56
CA ILE A 29 10.07 -15.71 -32.09
C ILE A 29 8.73 -15.08 -32.54
N GLY A 30 8.67 -13.78 -32.87
CA GLY A 30 7.52 -13.15 -33.50
C GLY A 30 7.26 -13.65 -34.93
N GLN A 31 8.30 -13.86 -35.74
CA GLN A 31 8.19 -14.48 -37.06
C GLN A 31 7.78 -15.96 -36.96
N LEU A 32 8.28 -16.68 -35.94
CA LEU A 32 7.81 -18.03 -35.61
C LEU A 32 6.31 -18.06 -35.33
N LYS A 33 5.78 -17.12 -34.53
CA LYS A 33 4.33 -17.00 -34.30
C LYS A 33 3.55 -16.71 -35.59
N LYS A 34 4.06 -15.85 -36.49
CA LYS A 34 3.43 -15.60 -37.80
C LYS A 34 3.40 -16.85 -38.67
N ALA A 35 4.49 -17.61 -38.71
CA ALA A 35 4.58 -18.87 -39.45
C ALA A 35 3.61 -19.93 -38.90
N ILE A 36 3.48 -20.03 -37.55
CA ILE A 36 2.46 -20.86 -36.89
C ILE A 36 1.04 -20.42 -37.30
N LYS A 37 0.73 -19.12 -37.24
CA LYS A 37 -0.59 -18.58 -37.66
C LYS A 37 -0.90 -18.91 -39.12
N ALA A 38 0.06 -18.73 -40.02
CA ALA A 38 -0.10 -19.04 -41.44
C ALA A 38 -0.34 -20.54 -41.70
N LYS A 39 0.36 -21.42 -40.96
CA LYS A 39 0.23 -22.88 -41.08
C LYS A 39 -1.11 -23.42 -40.57
N LYS A 40 -1.77 -22.70 -39.65
CA LYS A 40 -3.04 -23.06 -38.99
C LYS A 40 -4.07 -21.93 -39.08
N ILE A 41 -4.28 -21.40 -40.29
CA ILE A 41 -5.11 -20.21 -40.51
C ILE A 41 -6.59 -20.38 -40.12
N SER A 42 -7.15 -21.58 -40.28
CA SER A 42 -8.51 -21.93 -39.82
C SER A 42 -8.68 -21.71 -38.32
N ASP A 43 -7.65 -22.08 -37.56
CA ASP A 43 -7.66 -22.20 -36.09
C ASP A 43 -7.29 -20.85 -35.45
N PHE A 44 -6.59 -19.96 -36.18
CA PHE A 44 -5.97 -18.73 -35.67
C PHE A 44 -6.27 -17.44 -36.47
N SER A 45 -7.24 -17.47 -37.40
CA SER A 45 -7.55 -16.31 -38.28
C SER A 45 -8.01 -15.03 -37.54
N PHE A 46 -8.59 -15.17 -36.34
CA PHE A 46 -9.38 -14.14 -35.65
C PHE A 46 -8.60 -13.28 -34.63
N PHE A 47 -7.28 -13.46 -34.52
CA PHE A 47 -6.41 -12.61 -33.69
C PHE A 47 -5.01 -12.48 -34.30
N ASP A 48 -4.25 -11.45 -33.97
CA ASP A 48 -2.91 -11.25 -34.52
C ASP A 48 -1.86 -12.24 -34.00
N ALA A 49 -0.88 -12.55 -34.85
CA ALA A 49 0.11 -13.60 -34.57
C ALA A 49 0.89 -13.34 -33.26
N ASN A 50 1.14 -12.08 -32.91
CA ASN A 50 1.77 -11.69 -31.64
C ASN A 50 1.01 -12.21 -30.39
N ARG A 51 -0.33 -12.37 -30.48
CA ARG A 51 -1.21 -12.84 -29.40
C ARG A 51 -1.15 -14.35 -29.15
N LEU A 52 -0.54 -15.15 -30.03
CA LEU A 52 -0.23 -16.55 -29.72
C LEU A 52 0.73 -16.61 -28.53
N ARG A 53 0.44 -17.42 -27.51
CA ARG A 53 1.43 -17.80 -26.50
C ARG A 53 2.02 -19.15 -26.91
N ILE A 54 3.35 -19.27 -26.88
CA ILE A 54 4.06 -20.49 -27.27
C ILE A 54 5.18 -20.79 -26.28
N TRP A 55 5.39 -22.07 -25.99
CA TRP A 55 6.40 -22.58 -25.04
C TRP A 55 7.30 -23.59 -25.72
N LYS A 56 8.59 -23.65 -25.36
CA LYS A 56 9.46 -24.77 -25.72
C LYS A 56 9.15 -25.94 -24.78
N VAL A 57 8.98 -27.12 -25.35
CA VAL A 57 8.77 -28.38 -24.62
C VAL A 57 9.65 -29.48 -25.22
N GLN A 58 9.72 -30.64 -24.54
CA GLN A 58 10.35 -31.87 -25.05
C GLN A 58 9.46 -33.06 -24.71
N ILE A 59 8.26 -33.12 -25.30
CA ILE A 59 7.30 -34.21 -25.06
C ILE A 59 7.56 -35.30 -26.09
N ARG A 60 7.69 -36.55 -25.66
CA ARG A 60 7.97 -37.67 -26.55
C ARG A 60 6.72 -38.05 -27.35
N ALA A 61 6.87 -38.49 -28.60
CA ALA A 61 5.75 -38.74 -29.52
C ALA A 61 5.67 -40.20 -30.00
N ASP A 62 6.03 -41.18 -29.16
CA ASP A 62 5.80 -42.61 -29.42
C ASP A 62 4.59 -43.19 -28.65
N ASN A 63 3.61 -43.67 -29.41
CA ASN A 63 2.45 -44.51 -29.06
C ASN A 63 1.40 -43.99 -28.04
N ASP A 64 0.54 -43.09 -28.53
CA ASP A 64 -0.94 -43.12 -28.50
C ASP A 64 -1.77 -43.29 -27.21
N LYS A 65 -1.21 -43.55 -26.01
CA LYS A 65 -2.02 -43.64 -24.78
C LYS A 65 -1.47 -42.98 -23.52
N ILE A 66 -0.16 -42.82 -23.40
CA ILE A 66 0.45 -42.21 -22.19
C ILE A 66 0.59 -40.68 -22.36
N ASN A 67 0.83 -40.23 -23.60
CA ASN A 67 1.42 -38.93 -23.87
C ASN A 67 0.34 -37.82 -24.05
N ASP A 68 -0.89 -38.17 -24.49
CA ASP A 68 -2.01 -37.20 -24.52
C ASP A 68 -2.45 -36.79 -23.11
N LYS A 69 -2.32 -37.68 -22.12
CA LYS A 69 -2.56 -37.35 -20.71
C LYS A 69 -1.52 -36.35 -20.20
N GLU A 70 -0.25 -36.59 -20.48
CA GLU A 70 0.87 -35.68 -20.17
C GLU A 70 0.66 -34.28 -20.80
N LEU A 71 0.15 -34.19 -22.03
CA LEU A 71 -0.19 -32.93 -22.69
C LEU A 71 -1.40 -32.21 -22.06
N SER A 72 -2.35 -32.96 -21.49
CA SER A 72 -3.52 -32.40 -20.78
C SER A 72 -3.23 -31.91 -19.37
N GLU A 73 -2.28 -32.55 -18.67
CA GLU A 73 -1.84 -32.22 -17.31
C GLU A 73 -0.63 -31.25 -17.29
N LEU A 74 -0.18 -30.79 -18.47
CA LEU A 74 1.02 -29.99 -18.65
C LEU A 74 0.84 -28.53 -18.16
N THR A 75 1.36 -28.26 -16.96
CA THR A 75 1.38 -26.92 -16.34
C THR A 75 2.34 -25.99 -17.07
N LEU A 76 1.80 -25.13 -17.94
CA LEU A 76 2.57 -24.12 -18.67
C LEU A 76 2.58 -22.78 -17.91
N HIS A 77 3.69 -22.46 -17.24
CA HIS A 77 3.85 -21.18 -16.54
C HIS A 77 4.09 -20.02 -17.52
N ASN A 78 3.59 -18.82 -17.19
CA ASN A 78 3.74 -17.64 -18.05
C ASN A 78 5.21 -17.20 -18.24
N ASN A 79 6.09 -17.48 -17.27
CA ASN A 79 7.50 -17.08 -17.31
C ASN A 79 8.33 -17.89 -18.32
N ASP A 80 7.89 -19.11 -18.65
CA ASP A 80 8.58 -20.02 -19.59
C ASP A 80 8.16 -19.78 -21.05
N GLN A 81 7.31 -18.77 -21.30
CA GLN A 81 6.83 -18.44 -22.63
C GLN A 81 7.97 -17.90 -23.51
N LEU A 82 8.03 -18.33 -24.76
CA LEU A 82 9.01 -17.82 -25.71
C LEU A 82 8.75 -16.34 -26.01
N LEU A 83 9.78 -15.51 -25.77
CA LEU A 83 9.72 -14.06 -25.87
C LEU A 83 9.95 -13.62 -27.32
N ALA A 84 9.01 -12.86 -27.87
CA ALA A 84 8.99 -12.48 -29.29
C ALA A 84 10.26 -11.79 -29.79
N LYS A 85 10.98 -11.05 -28.93
CA LYS A 85 12.21 -10.31 -29.28
C LYS A 85 13.48 -11.18 -29.33
N ARG A 86 13.45 -12.43 -28.86
CA ARG A 86 14.61 -13.35 -28.91
C ARG A 86 14.58 -14.16 -30.21
N LYS A 87 15.75 -14.67 -30.62
CA LYS A 87 15.87 -15.52 -31.82
C LYS A 87 15.47 -16.96 -31.54
N VAL A 88 15.08 -17.70 -32.57
CA VAL A 88 14.80 -19.15 -32.47
C VAL A 88 16.05 -19.89 -31.97
N SER A 89 17.24 -19.55 -32.46
CA SER A 89 18.53 -20.08 -31.98
C SER A 89 18.81 -19.86 -30.50
N SER A 90 18.26 -18.80 -29.88
CA SER A 90 18.43 -18.52 -28.45
C SER A 90 17.71 -19.53 -27.54
N TYR A 91 16.72 -20.24 -28.07
CA TYR A 91 15.94 -21.26 -27.33
C TYR A 91 16.25 -22.68 -27.80
N PHE A 92 16.61 -22.84 -29.07
CA PHE A 92 17.03 -24.11 -29.67
C PHE A 92 18.50 -24.01 -30.06
N THR A 93 19.37 -24.05 -29.04
CA THR A 93 20.84 -24.12 -29.14
C THR A 93 21.28 -25.41 -29.81
N ASP A 94 20.74 -26.52 -29.31
CA ASP A 94 21.03 -27.88 -29.75
C ASP A 94 20.09 -28.34 -30.86
N LYS A 95 20.41 -29.47 -31.49
CA LYS A 95 19.52 -30.09 -32.47
C LYS A 95 18.25 -30.56 -31.75
N PRO A 96 17.03 -30.20 -32.22
CA PRO A 96 15.78 -30.73 -31.68
C PRO A 96 15.76 -32.27 -31.70
N LEU A 97 15.15 -32.88 -30.69
CA LEU A 97 15.10 -34.34 -30.55
C LEU A 97 14.14 -34.93 -31.59
N ASP A 98 14.57 -35.97 -32.30
CA ASP A 98 13.66 -36.66 -33.21
C ASP A 98 12.50 -37.30 -32.46
N LYS A 99 11.32 -37.38 -33.09
CA LYS A 99 10.07 -37.90 -32.50
C LYS A 99 9.64 -37.23 -31.19
N HIS A 100 9.86 -35.92 -31.06
CA HIS A 100 9.33 -35.12 -29.95
C HIS A 100 8.50 -33.94 -30.44
N ILE A 101 7.52 -33.52 -29.62
CA ILE A 101 6.92 -32.20 -29.70
C ILE A 101 7.90 -31.19 -29.10
N HIS A 102 8.07 -30.09 -29.81
CA HIS A 102 9.04 -29.04 -29.51
C HIS A 102 8.39 -27.76 -29.04
N ILE A 103 7.15 -27.51 -29.48
CA ILE A 103 6.39 -26.31 -29.14
C ILE A 103 4.94 -26.67 -28.80
N VAL A 104 4.44 -26.16 -27.68
CA VAL A 104 3.00 -26.07 -27.40
C VAL A 104 2.51 -24.66 -27.73
N VAL A 105 1.39 -24.57 -28.45
CA VAL A 105 0.77 -23.32 -28.89
C VAL A 105 -0.56 -23.13 -28.17
N LYS A 106 -0.71 -22.05 -27.41
CA LYS A 106 -1.97 -21.67 -26.77
C LYS A 106 -2.57 -20.45 -27.48
N PRO A 107 -3.78 -20.57 -28.08
CA PRO A 107 -4.50 -19.39 -28.57
C PRO A 107 -4.96 -18.51 -27.38
N PRO A 108 -5.25 -17.23 -27.61
CA PRO A 108 -6.01 -16.42 -26.65
C PRO A 108 -7.33 -17.11 -26.28
N LYS A 109 -7.75 -17.03 -25.01
CA LYS A 109 -9.06 -17.55 -24.59
C LYS A 109 -10.18 -16.89 -25.41
N LEU A 110 -11.19 -17.68 -25.75
CA LEU A 110 -12.36 -17.19 -26.48
C LEU A 110 -13.23 -16.31 -25.55
N ILE A 111 -13.63 -15.13 -26.03
CA ILE A 111 -14.56 -14.26 -25.31
C ILE A 111 -15.95 -14.92 -25.37
N HIS A 112 -16.52 -15.19 -24.20
CA HIS A 112 -17.92 -15.61 -24.09
C HIS A 112 -18.83 -14.41 -24.37
N ILE A 113 -19.73 -14.52 -25.35
CA ILE A 113 -20.61 -13.41 -25.72
C ILE A 113 -21.76 -13.35 -24.72
N SER A 114 -21.81 -12.30 -23.90
CA SER A 114 -22.97 -11.99 -23.05
C SER A 114 -23.91 -11.02 -23.75
N LEU A 115 -25.16 -10.92 -23.27
CA LEU A 115 -26.14 -9.95 -23.77
C LEU A 115 -25.59 -8.52 -23.63
N ASN A 116 -25.09 -8.18 -22.44
CA ASN A 116 -24.50 -6.86 -22.14
C ASN A 116 -23.36 -6.49 -23.11
N LEU A 117 -22.44 -7.43 -23.41
CA LEU A 117 -21.36 -7.19 -24.39
C LEU A 117 -21.86 -6.88 -25.81
N VAL A 118 -23.02 -7.40 -26.20
CA VAL A 118 -23.65 -7.13 -27.50
C VAL A 118 -24.34 -5.75 -27.50
N LEU A 119 -24.96 -5.36 -26.37
CA LEU A 119 -25.54 -4.04 -26.16
C LEU A 119 -24.46 -2.95 -26.14
N ASP A 120 -23.41 -3.13 -25.34
CA ASP A 120 -22.26 -2.21 -25.22
C ASP A 120 -21.54 -1.99 -26.57
N ALA A 121 -21.49 -3.03 -27.39
CA ALA A 121 -20.92 -3.00 -28.74
C ALA A 121 -21.86 -2.37 -29.79
N GLY A 122 -23.10 -1.98 -29.42
CA GLY A 122 -24.11 -1.44 -30.32
C GLY A 122 -24.63 -2.42 -31.37
N LEU A 123 -24.40 -3.73 -31.16
CA LEU A 123 -24.76 -4.80 -32.11
C LEU A 123 -26.21 -5.27 -31.94
N LEU A 124 -26.82 -4.96 -30.80
CA LEU A 124 -28.24 -5.09 -30.50
C LEU A 124 -28.68 -3.80 -29.80
N ASN A 125 -29.79 -3.23 -30.26
CA ASN A 125 -30.38 -1.98 -29.75
C ASN A 125 -31.88 -2.23 -29.52
N GLU A 126 -32.59 -1.26 -28.94
CA GLU A 126 -34.02 -1.36 -28.64
C GLU A 126 -34.85 -1.77 -29.87
N GLY A 127 -35.74 -2.74 -29.71
CA GLY A 127 -36.53 -3.34 -30.80
C GLY A 127 -35.77 -4.33 -31.71
N GLY A 128 -34.45 -4.46 -31.56
CA GLY A 128 -33.62 -5.41 -32.32
C GLY A 128 -33.92 -6.86 -31.97
N SER A 129 -33.64 -7.79 -32.91
CA SER A 129 -34.04 -9.19 -32.79
C SER A 129 -32.90 -10.12 -32.34
N VAL A 130 -33.27 -11.13 -31.55
CA VAL A 130 -32.42 -12.28 -31.22
C VAL A 130 -33.18 -13.56 -31.57
N GLU A 131 -32.55 -14.44 -32.32
CA GLU A 131 -33.13 -15.71 -32.76
C GLU A 131 -32.28 -16.88 -32.26
N TYR A 132 -32.92 -17.96 -31.83
CA TYR A 132 -32.26 -19.24 -31.54
C TYR A 132 -32.71 -20.29 -32.56
N LEU A 133 -31.75 -20.86 -33.30
CA LEU A 133 -31.99 -21.90 -34.28
C LEU A 133 -32.01 -23.28 -33.60
N GLY A 134 -33.19 -23.70 -33.12
CA GLY A 134 -33.43 -25.07 -32.67
C GLY A 134 -33.55 -26.05 -33.84
N ARG A 135 -33.56 -27.37 -33.53
CA ARG A 135 -33.70 -28.42 -34.56
C ARG A 135 -35.01 -28.33 -35.33
N ASP A 136 -36.10 -28.06 -34.60
CA ASP A 136 -37.48 -28.17 -35.13
C ASP A 136 -38.22 -26.82 -35.19
N ARG A 137 -37.65 -25.76 -34.60
CA ARG A 137 -38.26 -24.42 -34.53
C ARG A 137 -37.23 -23.33 -34.29
N ILE A 138 -37.51 -22.11 -34.78
CA ILE A 138 -36.74 -20.90 -34.49
C ILE A 138 -37.42 -20.15 -33.34
N TYR A 139 -36.73 -19.97 -32.22
CA TYR A 139 -37.20 -19.12 -31.13
C TYR A 139 -36.81 -17.66 -31.40
N ARG A 140 -37.69 -16.70 -31.16
CA ARG A 140 -37.49 -15.28 -31.53
C ARG A 140 -37.83 -14.37 -30.35
N ALA A 141 -36.87 -13.55 -29.93
CA ALA A 141 -37.07 -12.47 -28.97
C ALA A 141 -36.75 -11.11 -29.60
N LYS A 142 -37.28 -10.04 -28.99
CA LYS A 142 -36.88 -8.66 -29.25
C LYS A 142 -36.29 -8.03 -27.99
N LEU A 143 -35.32 -7.14 -28.13
CA LEU A 143 -34.87 -6.32 -27.01
C LEU A 143 -35.95 -5.28 -26.65
N HIS A 144 -36.32 -5.23 -25.37
CA HIS A 144 -37.10 -4.15 -24.78
C HIS A 144 -36.61 -3.91 -23.35
N GLU A 145 -36.38 -2.66 -22.93
CA GLU A 145 -35.91 -2.32 -21.57
C GLU A 145 -34.69 -3.16 -21.13
N SER A 146 -33.70 -3.32 -22.01
CA SER A 146 -32.48 -4.12 -21.77
C SER A 146 -32.68 -5.63 -21.52
N CYS A 147 -33.88 -6.18 -21.73
CA CYS A 147 -34.15 -7.62 -21.65
C CYS A 147 -34.70 -8.19 -22.97
N LEU A 148 -34.51 -9.49 -23.18
CA LEU A 148 -35.03 -10.21 -24.35
C LEU A 148 -36.47 -10.65 -24.07
N CYS A 149 -37.43 -10.03 -24.74
CA CYS A 149 -38.86 -10.30 -24.61
C CYS A 149 -39.36 -11.24 -25.71
N THR A 150 -40.15 -12.23 -25.33
CA THR A 150 -40.98 -13.09 -26.20
C THR A 150 -42.45 -12.97 -25.79
N GLU A 151 -43.36 -13.64 -26.51
CA GLU A 151 -44.76 -13.77 -26.08
C GLU A 151 -44.90 -14.57 -24.77
N ASP A 152 -43.92 -15.42 -24.46
CA ASP A 152 -43.92 -16.35 -23.32
C ASP A 152 -43.16 -15.84 -22.08
N GLY A 153 -42.39 -14.74 -22.17
CA GLY A 153 -41.59 -14.23 -21.04
C GLY A 153 -40.52 -13.19 -21.37
N LYS A 154 -39.80 -12.75 -20.31
CA LYS A 154 -38.63 -11.86 -20.36
C LYS A 154 -37.38 -12.62 -19.91
N TYR A 155 -36.25 -12.40 -20.58
CA TYR A 155 -34.96 -13.03 -20.26
C TYR A 155 -33.84 -11.99 -20.19
N PHE A 156 -33.00 -12.06 -19.16
CA PHE A 156 -31.93 -11.10 -18.88
C PHE A 156 -30.56 -11.55 -19.39
N SER A 157 -30.45 -12.80 -19.87
CA SER A 157 -29.24 -13.33 -20.48
C SER A 157 -29.52 -14.21 -21.70
N PHE A 158 -28.51 -14.39 -22.55
CA PHE A 158 -28.57 -15.43 -23.60
C PHE A 158 -28.67 -16.84 -23.02
N THR A 159 -28.16 -17.08 -21.81
CA THR A 159 -28.23 -18.36 -21.12
C THR A 159 -29.69 -18.75 -20.84
N GLU A 160 -30.45 -17.87 -20.18
CA GLU A 160 -31.88 -18.07 -19.91
C GLU A 160 -32.69 -18.26 -21.21
N PHE A 161 -32.44 -17.40 -22.20
CA PHE A 161 -33.12 -17.47 -23.49
C PHE A 161 -32.86 -18.82 -24.21
N ILE A 162 -31.61 -19.32 -24.18
CA ILE A 162 -31.26 -20.63 -24.74
C ILE A 162 -31.89 -21.77 -23.93
N GLN A 163 -31.85 -21.71 -22.59
CA GLN A 163 -32.44 -22.73 -21.72
C GLN A 163 -33.93 -22.94 -22.04
N VAL A 164 -34.70 -21.85 -22.17
CA VAL A 164 -36.12 -21.92 -22.53
C VAL A 164 -36.33 -22.35 -23.99
N ALA A 165 -35.55 -21.82 -24.94
CA ALA A 165 -35.63 -22.23 -26.35
C ALA A 165 -35.40 -23.75 -26.53
N ARG A 166 -34.43 -24.31 -25.78
CA ARG A 166 -34.06 -25.74 -25.75
C ARG A 166 -34.92 -26.61 -24.82
N LYS A 167 -35.73 -26.04 -23.92
CA LYS A 167 -36.42 -26.74 -22.81
C LYS A 167 -35.46 -27.48 -21.87
N LEU A 168 -34.32 -26.87 -21.54
CA LEU A 168 -33.41 -27.39 -20.50
C LEU A 168 -34.00 -27.19 -19.11
N LYS A 169 -33.47 -27.91 -18.12
CA LYS A 169 -33.77 -27.60 -16.71
C LYS A 169 -33.12 -26.26 -16.32
N PRO A 170 -33.65 -25.52 -15.32
CA PRO A 170 -33.05 -24.26 -14.87
C PRO A 170 -31.57 -24.39 -14.48
N ASP A 171 -31.21 -25.52 -13.88
CA ASP A 171 -29.87 -25.84 -13.38
C ASP A 171 -28.93 -26.39 -14.48
N GLU A 172 -29.44 -26.61 -15.69
CA GLU A 172 -28.69 -27.21 -16.81
C GLU A 172 -28.10 -26.12 -17.71
N ILE A 173 -26.77 -26.00 -17.68
CA ILE A 173 -26.03 -24.93 -18.38
C ILE A 173 -25.93 -25.27 -19.88
N PRO A 174 -26.31 -24.35 -20.80
CA PRO A 174 -26.10 -24.51 -22.23
C PRO A 174 -24.63 -24.73 -22.61
N THR A 175 -24.39 -25.63 -23.56
CA THR A 175 -23.06 -25.93 -24.05
C THR A 175 -22.55 -24.84 -25.01
N PRO A 176 -21.23 -24.71 -25.24
CA PRO A 176 -20.68 -23.76 -26.23
C PRO A 176 -21.18 -23.96 -27.68
N TYR A 177 -21.79 -25.11 -28.00
CA TYR A 177 -22.43 -25.34 -29.29
C TYR A 177 -23.82 -24.69 -29.38
N ASP A 178 -24.54 -24.56 -28.27
CA ASP A 178 -25.88 -23.97 -28.27
C ASP A 178 -25.81 -22.47 -28.57
N PHE A 179 -24.82 -21.78 -28.01
CA PHE A 179 -24.56 -20.37 -28.33
C PHE A 179 -24.30 -20.14 -29.83
N GLN A 180 -23.71 -21.10 -30.55
CA GLN A 180 -23.45 -20.97 -32.00
C GLN A 180 -24.74 -20.92 -32.84
N SER A 181 -25.86 -21.43 -32.29
CA SER A 181 -27.19 -21.37 -32.91
C SER A 181 -27.90 -20.03 -32.75
N LEU A 182 -27.30 -19.06 -32.04
CA LEU A 182 -27.84 -17.70 -31.95
C LEU A 182 -27.63 -16.90 -33.25
N LYS A 183 -28.64 -16.11 -33.59
CA LYS A 183 -28.53 -14.96 -34.50
C LYS A 183 -28.97 -13.68 -33.79
N ILE A 184 -28.25 -12.59 -34.03
CA ILE A 184 -28.52 -11.27 -33.44
C ILE A 184 -28.61 -10.28 -34.59
N ASN A 185 -29.78 -9.64 -34.77
CA ASN A 185 -30.10 -8.82 -35.93
C ASN A 185 -29.71 -9.50 -37.26
N GLY A 186 -30.01 -10.81 -37.38
CA GLY A 186 -29.68 -11.65 -38.53
C GLY A 186 -28.24 -12.14 -38.62
N MET A 187 -27.27 -11.49 -37.94
CA MET A 187 -25.87 -11.91 -37.90
C MET A 187 -25.72 -13.21 -37.11
N THR A 188 -24.91 -14.16 -37.60
CA THR A 188 -24.57 -15.38 -36.86
C THR A 188 -23.74 -15.08 -35.61
N TYR A 189 -23.80 -15.96 -34.61
CA TYR A 189 -22.94 -15.88 -33.42
C TYR A 189 -21.47 -15.63 -33.76
N ARG A 190 -20.95 -16.25 -34.83
CA ARG A 190 -19.56 -16.04 -35.31
C ARG A 190 -19.32 -14.60 -35.79
N GLU A 191 -20.21 -14.02 -36.57
CA GLU A 191 -20.06 -12.65 -37.07
C GLU A 191 -20.20 -11.62 -35.94
N VAL A 192 -21.10 -11.86 -34.99
CA VAL A 192 -21.23 -11.05 -33.76
C VAL A 192 -19.94 -11.13 -32.96
N ARG A 193 -19.40 -12.33 -32.73
CA ARG A 193 -18.12 -12.55 -32.04
C ARG A 193 -16.99 -11.79 -32.69
N ASP A 194 -16.88 -11.89 -34.02
CA ASP A 194 -15.77 -11.29 -34.78
C ASP A 194 -15.89 -9.75 -34.83
N LYS A 195 -17.11 -9.19 -34.71
CA LYS A 195 -17.36 -7.76 -34.46
C LYS A 195 -17.03 -7.34 -33.01
N ILE A 196 -17.42 -8.12 -32.01
CA ILE A 196 -17.06 -7.87 -30.59
C ILE A 196 -15.54 -7.88 -30.41
N TYR A 197 -14.83 -8.83 -31.01
CA TYR A 197 -13.37 -8.86 -30.95
C TYR A 197 -12.72 -7.58 -31.49
N LYS A 198 -13.27 -6.99 -32.55
CA LYS A 198 -12.81 -5.69 -33.06
C LYS A 198 -13.20 -4.53 -32.15
N PHE A 199 -14.44 -4.50 -31.66
CA PHE A 199 -14.93 -3.48 -30.73
C PHE A 199 -14.11 -3.42 -29.43
N VAL A 200 -13.90 -4.58 -28.77
CA VAL A 200 -13.11 -4.67 -27.55
C VAL A 200 -11.64 -4.36 -27.84
N SER A 201 -11.11 -4.70 -29.03
CA SER A 201 -9.76 -4.31 -29.43
C SER A 201 -9.58 -2.82 -29.71
N TYR A 202 -10.65 -2.06 -29.92
CA TYR A 202 -10.57 -0.62 -30.25
C TYR A 202 -10.91 0.29 -29.08
N LYS A 203 -11.74 -0.17 -28.12
CA LYS A 203 -12.05 0.56 -26.88
C LYS A 203 -11.09 0.25 -25.72
N TYR A 204 -10.37 -0.87 -25.77
CA TYR A 204 -9.63 -1.42 -24.64
C TYR A 204 -8.28 -2.03 -25.06
N GLU A 205 -7.41 -1.25 -25.72
CA GLU A 205 -6.07 -1.73 -26.12
C GLU A 205 -5.19 -2.17 -24.92
N ASP A 206 -5.41 -1.62 -23.72
CA ASP A 206 -4.77 -2.11 -22.50
C ASP A 206 -5.59 -3.21 -21.77
N SER A 207 -6.92 -3.17 -21.81
CA SER A 207 -7.79 -4.00 -20.94
C SER A 207 -8.09 -5.41 -21.45
N LEU A 208 -7.52 -5.81 -22.60
CA LEU A 208 -7.82 -7.09 -23.25
C LEU A 208 -7.16 -8.33 -22.63
N PHE A 209 -6.44 -8.17 -21.51
CA PHE A 209 -6.04 -9.28 -20.63
C PHE A 209 -7.11 -9.56 -19.57
N ILE A 210 -8.34 -9.85 -20.01
CA ILE A 210 -9.30 -10.59 -19.19
C ILE A 210 -8.84 -12.05 -19.15
N ASP A 211 -7.78 -12.32 -18.36
CA ASP A 211 -7.72 -13.58 -17.64
C ASP A 211 -9.05 -13.71 -16.86
N HIS A 212 -9.64 -14.90 -16.87
CA HIS A 212 -10.85 -15.18 -16.10
C HIS A 212 -10.52 -15.17 -14.60
N PHE A 213 -10.42 -13.98 -14.05
CA PHE A 213 -10.60 -13.69 -12.63
C PHE A 213 -12.01 -13.17 -12.41
N SER A 214 -13.01 -13.84 -12.99
CA SER A 214 -14.38 -13.76 -12.50
C SER A 214 -14.43 -14.49 -11.17
N VAL A 215 -13.92 -13.83 -10.12
CA VAL A 215 -14.59 -13.93 -8.82
C VAL A 215 -16.03 -13.50 -9.09
N PRO A 216 -17.03 -14.29 -8.67
CA PRO A 216 -18.41 -13.86 -8.78
C PRO A 216 -18.52 -12.58 -7.96
N TRP A 217 -18.93 -11.51 -8.61
CA TRP A 217 -19.05 -10.19 -7.99
C TRP A 217 -20.48 -9.75 -8.13
N ASP A 218 -21.26 -9.98 -7.08
CA ASP A 218 -22.65 -9.55 -6.97
C ASP A 218 -22.79 -8.28 -6.11
N ASP A 219 -24.03 -7.86 -5.94
CA ASP A 219 -24.40 -6.72 -5.13
C ASP A 219 -24.26 -6.99 -3.62
N ASP A 220 -24.37 -8.24 -3.16
CA ASP A 220 -24.29 -8.60 -1.73
C ASP A 220 -22.84 -8.55 -1.21
N LEU A 221 -21.88 -9.09 -1.97
CA LEU A 221 -20.45 -8.93 -1.72
C LEU A 221 -20.06 -7.46 -1.79
N GLU A 222 -20.56 -6.72 -2.78
CA GLU A 222 -20.30 -5.28 -2.87
C GLU A 222 -20.82 -4.51 -1.65
N ASN A 223 -22.08 -4.76 -1.24
CA ASN A 223 -22.68 -4.15 -0.07
C ASN A 223 -21.91 -4.52 1.21
N ARG A 224 -21.49 -5.78 1.34
CA ARG A 224 -20.69 -6.23 2.49
C ARG A 224 -19.30 -5.61 2.52
N LEU A 225 -18.63 -5.45 1.38
CA LEU A 225 -17.33 -4.75 1.30
C LEU A 225 -17.47 -3.25 1.56
N ARG A 226 -18.54 -2.60 1.11
CA ARG A 226 -18.87 -1.20 1.44
C ARG A 226 -19.13 -1.01 2.95
N GLN A 227 -19.72 -2.00 3.61
CA GLN A 227 -19.87 -2.04 5.07
C GLN A 227 -18.51 -2.21 5.76
N LEU A 228 -17.72 -3.23 5.37
CA LEU A 228 -16.41 -3.53 5.94
C LEU A 228 -15.42 -2.37 5.79
N HIS A 229 -15.42 -1.66 4.65
CA HIS A 229 -14.62 -0.45 4.46
C HIS A 229 -15.00 0.70 5.43
N SER A 230 -16.20 0.64 6.01
CA SER A 230 -16.66 1.61 7.00
C SER A 230 -16.37 1.17 8.46
N GLU A 231 -15.83 -0.04 8.69
CA GLU A 231 -15.45 -0.51 10.04
C GLU A 231 -14.10 0.08 10.48
N LYS A 232 -14.06 0.69 11.67
CA LYS A 232 -12.89 1.39 12.26
C LYS A 232 -11.62 0.54 12.35
N ASP A 233 -11.79 -0.76 12.51
CA ASP A 233 -10.70 -1.71 12.73
C ASP A 233 -10.16 -2.29 11.42
N VAL A 234 -10.81 -2.06 10.27
CA VAL A 234 -10.27 -2.44 8.96
C VAL A 234 -9.12 -1.50 8.57
N VAL A 235 -8.01 -2.11 8.15
CA VAL A 235 -6.74 -1.47 7.76
C VAL A 235 -6.52 -1.52 6.24
N ASP A 236 -7.10 -2.53 5.61
CA ASP A 236 -6.92 -2.84 4.19
C ASP A 236 -8.08 -3.71 3.72
N ILE A 237 -8.55 -3.48 2.51
CA ILE A 237 -9.38 -4.43 1.78
C ILE A 237 -8.70 -4.57 0.42
N PHE A 238 -8.37 -5.81 0.03
CA PHE A 238 -7.66 -6.04 -1.21
C PHE A 238 -8.00 -7.38 -1.85
N TRP A 239 -7.77 -7.47 -3.16
CA TRP A 239 -7.83 -8.73 -3.89
C TRP A 239 -6.45 -9.37 -3.93
N GLY A 240 -6.32 -10.61 -3.47
CA GLY A 240 -5.05 -11.33 -3.41
C GLY A 240 -5.18 -12.80 -3.81
N ARG A 241 -4.04 -13.48 -4.01
CA ARG A 241 -3.93 -14.94 -4.09
C ARG A 241 -2.85 -15.43 -3.13
N SER A 242 -2.95 -16.63 -2.58
CA SER A 242 -1.84 -17.17 -1.78
C SER A 242 -0.63 -17.46 -2.66
N LEU A 243 0.56 -17.42 -2.05
CA LEU A 243 1.83 -17.86 -2.64
C LEU A 243 2.20 -19.29 -2.22
N LYS A 244 1.32 -19.99 -1.49
CA LYS A 244 1.44 -21.43 -1.27
C LYS A 244 1.33 -22.16 -2.61
N GLU A 245 2.04 -23.27 -2.71
CA GLU A 245 1.95 -24.17 -3.86
C GLU A 245 0.48 -24.58 -4.10
N ASP A 246 0.10 -24.71 -5.37
CA ASP A 246 -1.23 -25.05 -5.90
C ASP A 246 -2.38 -24.02 -5.76
N ASP A 247 -2.27 -22.92 -5.01
CA ASP A 247 -3.37 -21.94 -4.88
C ASP A 247 -3.41 -20.88 -6.00
N THR A 248 -4.09 -21.19 -7.11
CA THR A 248 -4.34 -20.21 -8.20
C THR A 248 -5.52 -19.26 -7.96
N THR A 249 -6.31 -19.48 -6.91
CA THR A 249 -7.59 -18.79 -6.71
C THR A 249 -7.38 -17.42 -6.08
N TRP A 250 -7.83 -16.38 -6.77
CA TRP A 250 -7.89 -15.04 -6.22
C TRP A 250 -9.12 -14.85 -5.32
N ARG A 251 -8.94 -14.21 -4.17
CA ARG A 251 -9.99 -14.01 -3.15
C ARG A 251 -9.89 -12.61 -2.55
N VAL A 252 -10.99 -12.09 -2.03
CA VAL A 252 -10.97 -10.83 -1.29
C VAL A 252 -10.43 -11.08 0.13
N TYR A 253 -9.46 -10.27 0.53
CA TYR A 253 -8.88 -10.25 1.87
C TYR A 253 -9.25 -8.93 2.55
N VAL A 254 -9.62 -9.01 3.82
CA VAL A 254 -9.91 -7.87 4.69
C VAL A 254 -9.00 -7.95 5.90
N VAL A 255 -8.14 -6.94 6.06
CA VAL A 255 -7.17 -6.85 7.13
C VAL A 255 -7.76 -6.04 8.26
N PHE A 256 -7.80 -6.62 9.46
CA PHE A 256 -8.18 -5.94 10.70
C PHE A 256 -6.96 -5.61 11.54
N ARG A 257 -7.00 -4.55 12.35
CA ARG A 257 -6.00 -4.31 13.41
C ARG A 257 -6.04 -5.50 14.38
N ASP A 258 -7.20 -5.70 14.97
CA ASP A 258 -7.55 -6.85 15.81
C ASP A 258 -8.78 -7.57 15.27
N ILE A 259 -8.76 -8.90 15.27
CA ILE A 259 -9.97 -9.73 15.14
C ILE A 259 -10.37 -10.08 16.58
N PRO A 260 -11.55 -9.65 17.06
CA PRO A 260 -12.15 -10.25 18.24
C PRO A 260 -12.26 -11.76 18.00
N TYR A 261 -11.79 -12.58 18.94
CA TYR A 261 -11.73 -14.06 18.88
C TYR A 261 -13.02 -14.78 18.43
N LEU A 262 -14.13 -14.04 18.35
CA LEU A 262 -15.48 -14.44 17.95
C LEU A 262 -15.78 -14.33 16.44
N ARG A 263 -14.96 -13.66 15.61
CA ARG A 263 -15.21 -13.59 14.16
C ARG A 263 -14.66 -14.83 13.43
N LYS A 264 -15.43 -15.39 12.50
CA LYS A 264 -14.96 -16.46 11.58
C LYS A 264 -13.86 -15.91 10.68
N ARG A 265 -12.73 -16.63 10.53
CA ARG A 265 -11.63 -16.26 9.60
C ARG A 265 -12.02 -16.25 8.12
N THR A 266 -13.15 -16.86 7.78
CA THR A 266 -13.75 -16.86 6.44
C THR A 266 -15.23 -16.55 6.55
N GLU A 267 -15.66 -15.56 5.78
CA GLU A 267 -17.06 -15.18 5.63
C GLU A 267 -17.51 -15.56 4.23
N THR A 268 -18.42 -16.54 4.15
CA THR A 268 -19.07 -16.95 2.91
C THR A 268 -20.28 -16.04 2.71
N VAL A 269 -20.29 -15.30 1.59
CA VAL A 269 -21.40 -14.41 1.20
C VAL A 269 -22.42 -15.21 0.38
N MET A 270 -21.94 -15.98 -0.60
CA MET A 270 -22.70 -16.96 -1.39
C MET A 270 -21.83 -18.21 -1.66
N GLU A 271 -22.40 -19.27 -2.26
CA GLU A 271 -21.77 -20.60 -2.37
C GLU A 271 -20.35 -20.63 -2.99
N ASP A 272 -20.02 -19.64 -3.82
CA ASP A 272 -18.72 -19.46 -4.47
C ASP A 272 -17.98 -18.15 -4.09
N GLN A 273 -18.56 -17.33 -3.21
CA GLN A 273 -18.00 -16.03 -2.79
C GLN A 273 -17.57 -16.04 -1.33
N MET A 274 -16.25 -15.91 -1.12
CA MET A 274 -15.65 -15.89 0.22
C MET A 274 -14.73 -14.69 0.44
N ILE A 275 -14.99 -13.95 1.52
CA ILE A 275 -14.10 -12.96 2.10
C ILE A 275 -13.21 -13.67 3.13
N ARG A 276 -11.89 -13.50 3.02
CA ARG A 276 -10.92 -13.93 4.03
C ARG A 276 -10.65 -12.78 5.00
N LEU A 277 -11.02 -12.97 6.26
CA LEU A 277 -10.71 -12.03 7.33
C LEU A 277 -9.36 -12.44 7.93
N ILE A 278 -8.43 -11.50 8.00
CA ILE A 278 -7.07 -11.68 8.51
C ILE A 278 -6.74 -10.51 9.45
N THR A 279 -5.92 -10.72 10.47
CA THR A 279 -5.37 -9.59 11.24
C THR A 279 -4.06 -9.10 10.65
N VAL A 280 -3.72 -7.84 10.93
CA VAL A 280 -2.33 -7.36 10.90
C VAL A 280 -1.47 -8.30 11.75
N GLU A 281 -1.96 -8.67 12.95
CA GLU A 281 -1.25 -9.52 13.91
C GLU A 281 -1.21 -11.03 13.57
N GLU A 282 -1.82 -11.52 12.50
CA GLU A 282 -1.83 -12.97 12.20
C GLU A 282 -0.47 -13.48 11.66
N GLY A 283 0.39 -12.57 11.21
CA GLY A 283 1.83 -12.82 11.02
C GLY A 283 2.66 -12.68 12.31
N PHE A 284 2.09 -12.04 13.34
CA PHE A 284 2.72 -11.76 14.64
C PHE A 284 2.36 -12.82 15.70
N ALA A 285 1.36 -13.68 15.46
CA ALA A 285 0.76 -14.60 16.44
C ALA A 285 1.66 -15.72 17.01
N ASN A 286 2.94 -15.80 16.64
CA ASN A 286 3.95 -16.62 17.35
C ASN A 286 4.78 -15.80 18.35
N ALA A 287 4.63 -14.49 18.33
CA ALA A 287 5.09 -13.57 19.36
C ALA A 287 3.91 -13.17 20.24
N GLU A 288 3.59 -14.04 21.21
CA GLU A 288 3.56 -13.49 22.57
C GLU A 288 4.78 -12.57 22.68
N ILE A 289 4.62 -11.36 23.21
CA ILE A 289 5.76 -10.55 23.62
C ILE A 289 6.39 -11.30 24.81
N ARG A 290 7.14 -12.36 24.50
CA ARG A 290 8.14 -12.92 25.38
C ARG A 290 8.97 -11.73 25.74
N GLN A 291 8.91 -11.39 27.02
CA GLN A 291 9.96 -10.66 27.68
C GLN A 291 11.24 -11.46 27.45
N ARG A 292 11.90 -11.24 26.30
CA ARG A 292 13.33 -11.44 26.16
C ARG A 292 13.89 -10.50 27.21
N SER A 293 14.21 -11.10 28.34
CA SER A 293 14.90 -10.46 29.44
C SER A 293 16.00 -9.57 28.87
N LEU A 294 16.25 -8.42 29.50
CA LEU A 294 17.35 -7.53 29.14
C LEU A 294 18.73 -8.23 29.16
N ASN A 295 18.79 -9.46 29.65
CA ASN A 295 19.94 -10.37 29.59
C ASN A 295 20.21 -10.97 28.18
N ASP A 296 19.31 -10.83 27.21
CA ASP A 296 19.57 -11.22 25.79
C ASP A 296 20.36 -10.12 25.04
N SER A 297 21.23 -9.41 25.78
CA SER A 297 21.93 -8.18 25.43
C SER A 297 23.24 -8.39 24.64
N GLN A 298 23.37 -9.54 23.95
CA GLN A 298 24.61 -9.94 23.28
C GLN A 298 24.44 -10.41 21.82
N GLN A 299 23.54 -9.78 21.08
CA GLN A 299 23.79 -9.55 19.65
C GLN A 299 23.87 -8.06 19.38
N THR A 300 25.06 -7.50 19.60
CA THR A 300 25.46 -6.23 19.00
C THR A 300 25.24 -6.36 17.50
N LEU A 301 24.32 -5.58 16.92
CA LEU A 301 24.08 -5.58 15.48
C LEU A 301 25.42 -5.31 14.78
N LYS A 302 25.88 -6.27 13.96
CA LYS A 302 27.13 -6.09 13.20
C LYS A 302 27.00 -4.81 12.39
N LYS A 303 28.07 -4.00 12.35
CA LYS A 303 28.10 -2.75 11.60
C LYS A 303 27.73 -3.02 10.14
N ILE A 304 26.68 -2.36 9.65
CA ILE A 304 26.24 -2.45 8.26
C ILE A 304 27.42 -2.10 7.34
N PRO A 305 27.76 -2.92 6.33
CA PRO A 305 28.87 -2.61 5.44
C PRO A 305 28.61 -1.32 4.66
N LYS A 306 29.58 -0.40 4.64
CA LYS A 306 29.45 0.88 3.91
C LYS A 306 29.07 0.70 2.44
N LYS A 307 29.56 -0.37 1.78
CA LYS A 307 29.18 -0.72 0.40
C LYS A 307 27.70 -1.09 0.22
N LEU A 308 27.04 -1.64 1.26
CA LEU A 308 25.60 -1.89 1.25
C LEU A 308 24.83 -0.57 1.44
N GLN A 309 25.32 0.33 2.29
CA GLN A 309 24.76 1.67 2.47
C GLN A 309 24.82 2.47 1.16
N GLU A 310 25.99 2.50 0.51
CA GLU A 310 26.20 3.12 -0.81
C GLU A 310 25.28 2.51 -1.89
N ALA A 311 25.20 1.17 -1.96
CA ALA A 311 24.33 0.49 -2.91
C ALA A 311 22.83 0.72 -2.64
N PHE A 312 22.41 0.80 -1.37
CA PHE A 312 21.03 1.11 -0.98
C PHE A 312 20.69 2.59 -1.26
N ASP A 313 21.60 3.51 -0.96
CA ASP A 313 21.46 4.94 -1.23
C ASP A 313 21.33 5.22 -2.73
N GLU A 314 22.07 4.50 -3.58
CA GLU A 314 21.86 4.50 -5.03
C GLU A 314 20.56 3.78 -5.44
N ALA A 315 20.15 2.71 -4.73
CA ALA A 315 18.92 1.99 -5.02
C ALA A 315 17.67 2.84 -4.81
N LEU A 316 17.62 3.65 -3.75
CA LEU A 316 16.50 4.57 -3.49
C LEU A 316 16.24 5.54 -4.65
N ASP A 317 17.31 6.02 -5.29
CA ASP A 317 17.23 6.99 -6.38
C ASP A 317 16.90 6.35 -7.75
N ASN A 318 17.11 5.03 -7.92
CA ASN A 318 17.00 4.33 -9.20
C ASN A 318 15.99 3.16 -9.18
N GLU A 319 16.32 2.02 -8.56
CA GLU A 319 15.52 0.80 -8.61
C GLU A 319 14.33 0.79 -7.65
N LEU A 320 14.45 1.45 -6.49
CA LEU A 320 13.46 1.54 -5.42
C LEU A 320 12.70 2.88 -5.44
N GLY A 321 12.62 3.55 -6.58
CA GLY A 321 11.91 4.83 -6.74
C GLY A 321 10.38 4.70 -6.68
N GLN A 322 9.68 5.79 -7.00
CA GLN A 322 8.21 5.88 -6.93
C GLN A 322 7.51 4.71 -7.66
N SER A 323 7.85 4.44 -8.92
CA SER A 323 7.23 3.37 -9.72
C SER A 323 7.33 1.99 -9.07
N PHE A 324 8.47 1.65 -8.44
CA PHE A 324 8.62 0.39 -7.72
C PHE A 324 7.69 0.31 -6.50
N ARG A 325 7.59 1.40 -5.74
CA ARG A 325 6.74 1.49 -4.53
C ARG A 325 5.26 1.44 -4.87
N GLU A 326 4.87 2.04 -6.00
CA GLU A 326 3.49 2.00 -6.53
C GLU A 326 3.09 0.57 -6.92
N MET A 327 3.92 -0.12 -7.71
CA MET A 327 3.67 -1.52 -8.11
C MET A 327 3.64 -2.48 -6.90
N HIS A 328 4.42 -2.21 -5.86
CA HIS A 328 4.55 -3.10 -4.70
C HIS A 328 3.86 -2.56 -3.44
N TYR A 329 2.60 -2.15 -3.52
CA TYR A 329 1.90 -1.48 -2.40
C TYR A 329 1.76 -2.26 -1.09
N ASN A 330 2.09 -3.56 -1.09
CA ASN A 330 2.27 -4.32 0.15
C ASN A 330 3.40 -3.75 1.01
N LEU A 331 4.39 -3.11 0.37
CA LEU A 331 5.60 -2.56 0.94
C LEU A 331 5.29 -1.34 1.80
N VAL A 332 5.83 -1.33 3.02
CA VAL A 332 5.61 -0.29 4.04
C VAL A 332 6.90 0.41 4.48
N GLY A 333 8.06 -0.13 4.08
CA GLY A 333 9.37 0.41 4.36
C GLY A 333 10.46 -0.39 3.65
N VAL A 334 11.65 0.20 3.54
CA VAL A 334 12.87 -0.46 3.09
C VAL A 334 14.03 -0.03 3.98
N SER A 335 14.94 -0.92 4.32
CA SER A 335 16.19 -0.56 5.01
C SER A 335 17.37 -1.46 4.65
N THR A 336 18.55 -1.10 5.11
CA THR A 336 19.73 -1.98 5.15
C THR A 336 19.70 -2.89 6.38
N GLY A 337 20.04 -4.17 6.23
CA GLY A 337 20.14 -5.10 7.35
C GLY A 337 20.91 -6.38 7.00
N TYR A 338 20.55 -7.47 7.69
CA TYR A 338 21.07 -8.82 7.42
C TYR A 338 19.93 -9.78 7.13
N LYS A 339 20.13 -10.68 6.17
CA LYS A 339 19.14 -11.66 5.73
C LYS A 339 18.76 -12.61 6.86
N ARG A 340 17.48 -12.95 6.97
CA ARG A 340 16.95 -13.98 7.86
C ARG A 340 16.70 -15.27 7.09
N THR A 341 17.07 -16.41 7.68
CA THR A 341 16.80 -17.74 7.14
C THR A 341 16.29 -18.64 8.26
N GLN A 342 15.16 -19.33 8.04
CA GLN A 342 14.55 -20.21 9.06
C GLN A 342 14.35 -19.52 10.43
N GLY A 343 13.93 -18.25 10.41
CA GLY A 343 13.71 -17.44 11.62
C GLY A 343 14.98 -16.95 12.33
N LYS A 344 16.18 -17.22 11.81
CA LYS A 344 17.47 -16.77 12.39
C LYS A 344 18.12 -15.69 11.53
N LEU A 345 18.69 -14.69 12.19
CA LEU A 345 19.53 -13.68 11.54
C LEU A 345 20.83 -14.32 11.05
N THR A 346 21.24 -14.03 9.82
CA THR A 346 22.51 -14.47 9.24
C THR A 346 23.55 -13.35 9.25
N GLU A 347 24.76 -13.63 8.78
CA GLU A 347 25.79 -12.60 8.56
C GLU A 347 25.76 -12.00 7.15
N ILE A 348 24.79 -12.40 6.31
CA ILE A 348 24.71 -11.98 4.91
C ILE A 348 24.03 -10.60 4.85
N PRO A 349 24.73 -9.53 4.41
CA PRO A 349 24.14 -8.19 4.29
C PRO A 349 23.04 -8.19 3.22
N ALA A 350 21.93 -7.51 3.48
CA ALA A 350 20.72 -7.56 2.65
C ALA A 350 19.97 -6.23 2.61
N ILE A 351 19.23 -6.02 1.54
CA ILE A 351 18.19 -4.98 1.46
C ILE A 351 16.89 -5.60 1.99
N ILE A 352 16.34 -5.01 3.04
CA ILE A 352 15.18 -5.52 3.77
C ILE A 352 13.93 -4.79 3.27
N LEU A 353 13.05 -5.51 2.59
CA LEU A 353 11.74 -5.03 2.14
C LEU A 353 10.69 -5.36 3.20
N TYR A 354 10.06 -4.34 3.76
CA TYR A 354 9.07 -4.51 4.82
C TYR A 354 7.67 -4.45 4.24
N VAL A 355 6.78 -5.36 4.63
CA VAL A 355 5.45 -5.51 4.05
C VAL A 355 4.33 -5.62 5.09
N ARG A 356 3.11 -5.21 4.72
CA ARG A 356 1.89 -5.44 5.53
C ARG A 356 1.71 -6.93 5.85
N GLN A 357 1.98 -7.80 4.87
CA GLN A 357 1.74 -9.25 4.99
C GLN A 357 2.59 -10.08 4.02
N LYS A 358 3.03 -11.27 4.44
CA LYS A 358 3.72 -12.28 3.63
C LYS A 358 2.77 -13.33 3.05
N GLY A 359 3.26 -14.06 2.05
CA GLY A 359 2.59 -15.27 1.55
C GLY A 359 1.29 -15.05 0.76
N ILE A 360 0.91 -13.79 0.49
CA ILE A 360 -0.21 -13.41 -0.37
C ILE A 360 0.28 -12.38 -1.39
N LEU A 361 0.08 -12.68 -2.68
CA LEU A 361 0.34 -11.73 -3.77
C LEU A 361 -0.92 -10.89 -4.00
N ARG A 362 -0.78 -9.58 -3.85
CA ARG A 362 -1.84 -8.59 -4.11
C ARG A 362 -2.05 -8.36 -5.60
N ARG A 363 -3.28 -8.01 -6.00
CA ARG A 363 -3.63 -7.76 -7.40
C ARG A 363 -2.96 -6.47 -7.88
N GLY A 364 -2.30 -6.54 -9.03
CA GLY A 364 -1.45 -5.46 -9.54
C GLY A 364 0.01 -5.53 -9.08
N CYS A 365 0.33 -6.34 -8.06
CA CYS A 365 1.71 -6.52 -7.60
C CYS A 365 2.41 -7.68 -8.28
N ASP A 366 3.70 -7.49 -8.58
CA ASP A 366 4.64 -8.55 -8.89
C ASP A 366 5.31 -9.11 -7.62
N LYS A 367 6.05 -10.20 -7.79
CA LYS A 367 6.98 -10.69 -6.75
C LYS A 367 8.19 -9.76 -6.70
N PHE A 368 8.67 -9.47 -5.50
CA PHE A 368 9.94 -8.78 -5.30
C PHE A 368 11.09 -9.55 -5.98
N PRO A 369 12.13 -8.84 -6.48
CA PRO A 369 13.33 -9.48 -6.99
C PRO A 369 14.10 -10.17 -5.86
N ASP A 370 14.83 -11.25 -6.19
CA ASP A 370 15.66 -11.97 -5.21
C ASP A 370 16.90 -11.17 -4.76
N GLU A 371 17.36 -10.24 -5.61
CA GLU A 371 18.51 -9.36 -5.38
C GLU A 371 18.25 -7.95 -5.91
N ILE A 372 18.82 -6.94 -5.24
CA ILE A 372 18.86 -5.55 -5.68
C ILE A 372 20.32 -5.08 -5.62
N ARG A 373 20.86 -4.64 -6.76
CA ARG A 373 22.25 -4.16 -6.92
C ARG A 373 23.32 -5.13 -6.39
N GLY A 374 23.09 -6.43 -6.57
CA GLY A 374 23.98 -7.51 -6.13
C GLY A 374 23.90 -7.85 -4.63
N TYR A 375 22.97 -7.25 -3.88
CA TYR A 375 22.65 -7.66 -2.51
C TYR A 375 21.34 -8.43 -2.48
N PRO A 376 21.26 -9.53 -1.70
CA PRO A 376 20.03 -10.29 -1.57
C PRO A 376 18.94 -9.45 -0.91
N VAL A 377 17.71 -9.67 -1.38
CA VAL A 377 16.51 -9.18 -0.73
C VAL A 377 16.13 -10.13 0.41
N ASP A 378 15.66 -9.53 1.51
CA ASP A 378 14.91 -10.21 2.57
C ASP A 378 13.56 -9.51 2.75
N VAL A 379 12.53 -10.25 3.13
CA VAL A 379 11.17 -9.72 3.30
C VAL A 379 10.74 -9.89 4.75
N VAL A 380 10.31 -8.81 5.40
CA VAL A 380 9.93 -8.76 6.82
C VAL A 380 8.52 -8.17 6.96
N GLU A 381 7.71 -8.64 7.90
CA GLU A 381 6.39 -8.04 8.16
C GLU A 381 6.52 -6.84 9.10
N ALA A 382 5.78 -5.76 8.77
CA ALA A 382 5.74 -4.52 9.53
C ALA A 382 4.44 -3.75 9.29
N CYS A 383 4.12 -2.90 10.25
CA CYS A 383 3.10 -1.87 10.12
C CYS A 383 3.67 -0.61 9.45
N PHE A 384 2.78 0.30 9.05
CA PHE A 384 3.18 1.64 8.62
C PHE A 384 3.84 2.39 9.76
N ALA A 385 4.61 3.41 9.40
CA ALA A 385 4.83 4.53 10.29
C ALA A 385 3.47 5.21 10.58
N ILE A 386 3.03 5.15 11.85
CA ILE A 386 1.82 5.85 12.32
C ILE A 386 2.28 7.16 13.02
N PRO A 387 1.56 8.30 12.88
CA PRO A 387 1.69 9.48 13.75
C PRO A 387 0.85 9.32 15.05
N TYR A 388 1.00 10.19 16.05
CA TYR A 388 0.60 9.84 17.43
C TYR A 388 0.04 11.04 18.29
N GLY A 389 -0.59 10.80 19.48
CA GLY A 389 -0.94 11.84 20.52
C GLY A 389 -1.38 11.37 21.97
N TYR A 390 -0.75 11.80 23.10
CA TYR A 390 -1.16 11.87 24.57
C TYR A 390 0.03 11.92 25.57
N GLY A 391 -0.06 12.57 26.77
CA GLY A 391 1.17 12.88 27.57
C GLY A 391 1.20 13.34 29.06
N VAL A 392 2.37 13.85 29.48
CA VAL A 392 2.82 14.19 30.86
C VAL A 392 2.69 15.68 31.24
N THR A 393 2.24 15.94 32.47
CA THR A 393 1.82 17.26 32.99
C THR A 393 2.82 18.40 32.86
N SER A 394 4.13 18.20 33.05
CA SER A 394 5.13 19.28 33.04
C SER A 394 5.39 19.88 31.66
N CYS A 395 5.21 19.08 30.61
CA CYS A 395 5.35 19.46 29.20
C CYS A 395 4.04 20.07 28.67
N GLN A 396 2.91 19.72 29.28
CA GLN A 396 1.56 20.19 28.97
C GLN A 396 1.19 21.51 29.68
N ALA A 397 2.00 21.97 30.63
CA ALA A 397 1.74 23.19 31.37
C ALA A 397 1.93 24.47 30.53
N TYR A 398 1.14 25.50 30.83
CA TYR A 398 1.44 26.86 30.38
C TYR A 398 2.74 27.35 30.98
N ARG A 399 3.50 28.09 30.17
CA ARG A 399 4.74 28.75 30.55
C ARG A 399 4.67 30.21 30.14
N LYS A 400 5.54 31.06 30.70
CA LYS A 400 5.82 32.38 30.12
C LYS A 400 6.95 32.24 29.11
N ASP A 401 8.07 31.69 29.57
CA ASP A 401 9.24 31.36 28.77
C ASP A 401 9.08 29.95 28.21
N VAL A 402 8.94 29.81 26.89
CA VAL A 402 8.76 28.51 26.22
C VAL A 402 10.09 27.79 26.11
N SER A 403 10.12 26.52 26.50
CA SER A 403 11.27 25.64 26.33
C SER A 403 10.97 24.50 25.35
N LEU A 404 12.01 23.87 24.82
CA LEU A 404 11.92 22.68 23.98
C LEU A 404 11.19 21.54 24.71
N GLY A 405 10.47 20.70 23.98
CA GLY A 405 9.65 19.64 24.58
C GLY A 405 8.25 20.09 25.06
N SER A 406 7.94 21.39 24.99
CA SER A 406 6.62 21.91 25.37
C SER A 406 5.51 21.46 24.41
N SER A 407 4.30 21.25 24.96
CA SER A 407 3.06 21.08 24.20
C SER A 407 2.80 22.27 23.29
N ILE A 408 2.52 22.01 22.02
CA ILE A 408 1.97 22.97 21.08
C ILE A 408 0.85 22.35 20.24
N GLY A 409 -0.03 23.18 19.68
CA GLY A 409 -1.08 22.75 18.76
C GLY A 409 -1.92 23.90 18.21
N ILE A 410 -2.84 23.61 17.29
CA ILE A 410 -3.74 24.61 16.69
C ILE A 410 -5.16 24.51 17.27
N THR A 411 -5.98 25.54 17.00
CA THR A 411 -7.38 25.67 17.46
C THR A 411 -8.41 25.61 16.35
N GLU A 412 -7.99 25.29 15.12
CA GLU A 412 -8.90 24.90 14.04
C GLU A 412 -9.75 23.66 14.44
N SER A 413 -10.84 23.41 13.71
CA SER A 413 -11.97 22.54 14.11
C SER A 413 -11.66 21.15 14.66
N MET A 414 -10.45 20.62 14.44
CA MET A 414 -10.03 19.28 14.87
C MET A 414 -8.91 19.25 15.93
N GLY A 415 -8.26 20.38 16.26
CA GLY A 415 -7.29 20.51 17.36
C GLY A 415 -6.11 19.53 17.36
N THR A 416 -5.06 19.78 16.56
CA THR A 416 -3.81 19.00 16.59
C THR A 416 -3.00 19.25 17.88
N SER A 417 -2.09 18.34 18.24
CA SER A 417 -1.16 18.56 19.37
C SER A 417 0.12 17.73 19.26
N GLY A 418 1.26 18.38 19.46
CA GLY A 418 2.58 17.77 19.43
C GLY A 418 3.61 18.62 20.18
N THR A 419 4.88 18.39 19.88
CA THR A 419 6.00 18.89 20.66
C THR A 419 6.73 20.02 19.93
N LEU A 420 7.09 21.09 20.64
CA LEU A 420 8.02 22.10 20.15
C LEU A 420 9.44 21.51 20.06
N SER A 421 9.98 21.49 18.84
CA SER A 421 11.22 20.78 18.49
C SER A 421 12.47 21.59 18.79
N ALA A 422 12.54 22.77 18.18
CA ALA A 422 13.67 23.68 18.16
C ALA A 422 13.18 25.10 17.90
N VAL A 423 14.04 26.08 18.20
CA VAL A 423 13.86 27.47 17.78
C VAL A 423 14.88 27.75 16.69
N VAL A 424 14.48 28.46 15.65
CA VAL A 424 15.29 28.75 14.45
C VAL A 424 15.05 30.19 13.98
N ARG A 425 15.89 30.66 13.06
CA ARG A 425 15.69 31.90 12.31
C ARG A 425 15.40 31.59 10.85
N ASP A 426 14.46 32.33 10.30
CA ASP A 426 14.23 32.42 8.86
C ASP A 426 15.45 33.01 8.14
N LYS A 427 16.00 32.36 7.11
CA LYS A 427 17.22 32.85 6.42
C LYS A 427 17.02 34.17 5.68
N LYS A 428 15.79 34.47 5.22
CA LYS A 428 15.50 35.63 4.37
C LYS A 428 15.18 36.89 5.17
N SER A 429 14.37 36.77 6.21
CA SER A 429 13.87 37.85 7.05
C SER A 429 14.60 37.97 8.40
N GLY A 430 15.34 36.95 8.82
CA GLY A 430 15.98 36.87 10.13
C GLY A 430 15.02 36.69 11.31
N GLN A 431 13.71 36.60 11.04
CA GLN A 431 12.67 36.45 12.06
C GLN A 431 12.85 35.14 12.84
N LEU A 432 12.58 35.21 14.14
CA LEU A 432 12.61 34.05 15.03
C LEU A 432 11.34 33.22 14.83
N GLY A 433 11.46 31.90 14.90
CA GLY A 433 10.32 31.01 14.86
C GLY A 433 10.61 29.65 15.49
N ILE A 434 9.58 28.82 15.54
CA ILE A 434 9.62 27.49 16.15
C ILE A 434 9.46 26.42 15.08
N LEU A 435 10.05 25.24 15.32
CA LEU A 435 9.87 24.04 14.53
C LEU A 435 9.05 22.99 15.26
N SER A 436 8.24 22.26 14.51
CA SER A 436 7.59 21.00 14.89
C SER A 436 7.30 20.19 13.62
N CYS A 437 6.51 19.13 13.70
CA CYS A 437 5.99 18.42 12.53
C CYS A 437 4.93 19.23 11.78
N GLU A 438 4.82 19.04 10.48
CA GLU A 438 3.79 19.66 9.64
C GLU A 438 2.40 19.23 10.13
N HIS A 439 2.19 17.94 10.37
CA HIS A 439 0.92 17.41 10.90
C HIS A 439 0.54 17.89 12.31
N VAL A 440 1.47 18.55 13.02
CA VAL A 440 1.20 19.18 14.32
C VAL A 440 0.77 20.64 14.15
N CYS A 441 1.34 21.38 13.19
CA CYS A 441 1.06 22.79 12.97
C CYS A 441 0.02 23.07 11.88
N LYS A 442 -0.28 22.09 11.02
CA LYS A 442 -1.25 22.18 9.94
C LYS A 442 -2.00 20.86 9.80
N PHE A 443 -3.33 20.91 9.87
CA PHE A 443 -4.18 19.72 9.88
C PHE A 443 -4.72 19.31 8.50
N CYS A 444 -5.05 20.30 7.66
CA CYS A 444 -5.72 20.08 6.39
C CYS A 444 -4.72 20.29 5.25
N GLU A 445 -4.33 19.22 4.55
CA GLU A 445 -3.37 19.32 3.43
C GLU A 445 -3.86 20.26 2.31
N SER A 446 -5.17 20.36 2.12
CA SER A 446 -5.80 21.22 1.10
C SER A 446 -6.01 22.68 1.52
N SER A 447 -5.80 23.04 2.79
CA SER A 447 -5.71 24.45 3.21
C SER A 447 -4.28 24.96 3.02
N THR A 448 -4.08 26.27 3.02
CA THR A 448 -2.72 26.84 3.07
C THR A 448 -2.13 26.80 4.48
N GLY A 449 -2.97 26.76 5.53
CA GLY A 449 -2.58 26.91 6.95
C GLY A 449 -2.01 28.28 7.31
N MET A 450 -1.92 29.21 6.34
CA MET A 450 -1.13 30.43 6.46
C MET A 450 -1.74 31.38 7.50
N GLY A 451 -0.97 31.73 8.52
CA GLY A 451 -1.42 32.55 9.64
C GLY A 451 -2.11 31.79 10.77
N THR A 452 -2.33 30.47 10.64
CA THR A 452 -2.96 29.65 11.69
C THR A 452 -2.17 29.76 12.99
N VAL A 453 -2.86 30.08 14.09
CA VAL A 453 -2.23 30.35 15.39
C VAL A 453 -1.85 29.04 16.08
N ILE A 454 -0.58 28.95 16.45
CA ILE A 454 -0.02 27.89 17.28
C ILE A 454 -0.13 28.33 18.74
N HIS A 455 -0.67 27.46 19.59
CA HIS A 455 -0.87 27.68 21.02
C HIS A 455 0.09 26.83 21.84
N GLN A 456 0.62 27.39 22.93
CA GLN A 456 1.44 26.73 23.95
C GLN A 456 0.84 26.99 25.34
N PRO A 457 0.29 25.98 26.03
CA PRO A 457 0.19 24.59 25.59
C PRO A 457 -0.91 24.44 24.52
N SER A 458 -1.03 23.26 23.92
CA SER A 458 -2.16 23.00 23.03
C SER A 458 -3.49 23.09 23.79
N HIS A 459 -4.55 23.55 23.12
CA HIS A 459 -5.88 23.65 23.76
C HIS A 459 -6.39 22.27 24.18
N LYS A 460 -6.15 21.23 23.38
CA LYS A 460 -6.45 19.84 23.73
C LYS A 460 -5.88 19.41 25.09
N ASP A 461 -4.68 19.87 25.46
CA ASP A 461 -4.10 19.55 26.76
C ASP A 461 -4.76 20.33 27.91
N LEU A 462 -5.19 21.57 27.66
CA LEU A 462 -6.03 22.33 28.60
C LEU A 462 -7.42 21.69 28.78
N ASP A 463 -8.02 21.17 27.70
CA ASP A 463 -9.29 20.46 27.70
C ASP A 463 -9.20 19.15 28.50
N ASN A 464 -8.16 18.32 28.25
CA ASN A 464 -7.88 17.11 29.03
C ASN A 464 -7.70 17.43 30.53
N LEU A 465 -7.00 18.52 30.85
CA LEU A 465 -6.76 18.93 32.23
C LEU A 465 -8.05 19.41 32.92
N ILE A 466 -8.90 20.20 32.24
CA ILE A 466 -10.24 20.57 32.73
C ILE A 466 -11.07 19.31 33.02
N GLN A 467 -11.08 18.36 32.09
CA GLN A 467 -11.84 17.11 32.22
C GLN A 467 -11.38 16.30 33.45
N SER A 468 -10.08 16.21 33.71
CA SER A 468 -9.55 15.55 34.92
C SER A 468 -10.02 16.19 36.23
N PHE A 469 -10.22 17.51 36.27
CA PHE A 469 -10.77 18.21 37.44
C PHE A 469 -12.29 18.03 37.59
N VAL A 470 -13.01 17.84 36.48
CA VAL A 470 -14.44 17.48 36.48
C VAL A 470 -14.62 16.05 37.01
N GLU A 471 -13.80 15.11 36.55
CA GLU A 471 -13.79 13.72 37.05
C GLU A 471 -13.43 13.65 38.54
N LEU A 472 -12.44 14.45 38.98
CA LEU A 472 -12.08 14.56 40.39
C LEU A 472 -13.24 15.10 41.24
N GLU A 473 -13.92 16.17 40.79
CA GLU A 473 -15.10 16.74 41.46
C GLU A 473 -16.26 15.72 41.54
N ASN A 474 -16.53 15.01 40.44
CA ASN A 474 -17.54 13.96 40.40
C ASN A 474 -17.22 12.77 41.32
N SER A 475 -15.93 12.41 41.47
CA SER A 475 -15.49 11.33 42.35
C SER A 475 -15.59 11.67 43.83
N ASN A 476 -15.38 12.94 44.20
CA ASN A 476 -15.48 13.44 45.57
C ASN A 476 -15.79 14.95 45.59
N PRO A 477 -17.01 15.35 46.00
CA PRO A 477 -17.43 16.75 46.05
C PRO A 477 -16.54 17.69 46.89
N ALA A 478 -15.70 17.16 47.79
CA ALA A 478 -14.73 17.97 48.54
C ALA A 478 -13.72 18.71 47.64
N PHE A 479 -13.46 18.22 46.42
CA PHE A 479 -12.55 18.87 45.48
C PHE A 479 -13.19 20.02 44.68
N ARG A 480 -14.51 20.22 44.74
CA ARG A 480 -15.24 21.21 43.93
C ARG A 480 -14.58 22.59 43.87
N LYS A 481 -14.20 23.15 45.02
CA LYS A 481 -13.55 24.47 45.08
C LYS A 481 -12.20 24.48 44.35
N ILE A 482 -11.40 23.43 44.52
CA ILE A 482 -10.10 23.28 43.84
C ILE A 482 -10.32 23.13 42.33
N SER A 483 -11.34 22.39 41.90
CA SER A 483 -11.71 22.26 40.48
C SER A 483 -12.26 23.55 39.88
N GLU A 484 -13.02 24.36 40.62
CA GLU A 484 -13.46 25.71 40.22
C GLU A 484 -12.26 26.67 40.06
N ASP A 485 -11.38 26.77 41.07
CA ASP A 485 -10.17 27.61 41.06
C ASP A 485 -9.18 27.19 39.93
N SER A 486 -9.03 25.88 39.72
CA SER A 486 -8.16 25.33 38.67
C SER A 486 -8.71 25.59 37.27
N ARG A 487 -10.02 25.39 37.03
CA ARG A 487 -10.68 25.75 35.75
C ARG A 487 -10.53 27.23 35.42
N SER A 488 -10.65 28.11 36.42
CA SER A 488 -10.45 29.56 36.25
C SER A 488 -9.02 29.87 35.77
N THR A 489 -8.02 29.23 36.37
CA THR A 489 -6.61 29.38 35.99
C THR A 489 -6.34 28.84 34.58
N ILE A 490 -6.85 27.65 34.25
CA ILE A 490 -6.70 27.03 32.92
C ILE A 490 -7.35 27.88 31.83
N ASN A 491 -8.51 28.49 32.09
CA ASN A 491 -9.16 29.39 31.14
C ASN A 491 -8.36 30.69 30.91
N LYS A 492 -7.69 31.19 31.94
CA LYS A 492 -6.74 32.31 31.81
C LYS A 492 -5.50 31.90 30.99
N ASP A 493 -4.96 30.71 31.21
CA ASP A 493 -3.85 30.18 30.42
C ASP A 493 -4.25 29.99 28.95
N ARG A 494 -5.48 29.50 28.68
CA ARG A 494 -6.05 29.40 27.33
C ARG A 494 -6.06 30.75 26.62
N GLN A 495 -6.52 31.80 27.29
CA GLN A 495 -6.55 33.16 26.72
C GLN A 495 -5.15 33.70 26.36
N ASN A 496 -4.10 33.28 27.08
CA ASN A 496 -2.72 33.72 26.87
C ASN A 496 -1.86 32.72 26.06
N SER A 497 -2.45 31.61 25.62
CA SER A 497 -1.74 30.47 25.02
C SER A 497 -1.13 30.74 23.63
N ALA A 498 -1.64 31.71 22.86
CA ALA A 498 -1.15 32.00 21.51
C ALA A 498 0.36 32.31 21.52
N LEU A 499 1.13 31.67 20.62
CA LEU A 499 2.59 31.71 20.65
C LEU A 499 3.23 32.14 19.33
N ALA A 500 2.79 31.55 18.23
CA ALA A 500 3.36 31.70 16.89
C ALA A 500 2.27 31.58 15.83
N CYS A 501 2.56 31.96 14.60
CA CYS A 501 1.69 31.71 13.44
C CYS A 501 2.40 30.79 12.44
N TYR A 502 1.68 29.82 11.89
CA TYR A 502 2.18 28.99 10.79
C TYR A 502 2.51 29.86 9.57
N GLU A 503 3.69 29.64 9.01
CA GLU A 503 4.20 30.34 7.81
C GLU A 503 4.31 29.38 6.62
N ARG A 504 5.01 28.26 6.83
CA ARG A 504 5.28 27.25 5.79
C ARG A 504 5.70 25.92 6.41
N GLY A 505 5.58 24.85 5.64
CA GLY A 505 5.97 23.51 6.05
C GLY A 505 6.00 22.53 4.89
N MET A 506 6.41 21.30 5.18
CA MET A 506 6.59 20.23 4.21
C MET A 506 6.34 18.87 4.85
N ARG A 507 5.71 17.97 4.08
CA ARG A 507 5.44 16.59 4.47
C ARG A 507 5.62 15.62 3.31
N SER A 508 6.83 15.60 2.77
CA SER A 508 7.17 14.89 1.54
C SER A 508 8.68 14.63 1.45
N ASN A 509 9.13 14.03 0.35
CA ASN A 509 10.55 14.02 0.01
C ASN A 509 10.98 15.40 -0.54
N PHE A 510 11.91 16.03 0.16
CA PHE A 510 12.63 17.23 -0.26
C PHE A 510 13.86 16.85 -1.08
N PHE A 511 14.03 17.43 -2.27
CA PHE A 511 15.28 17.30 -3.04
C PHE A 511 16.31 18.34 -2.57
N SER A 512 17.38 17.87 -1.92
CA SER A 512 18.53 18.70 -1.54
C SER A 512 19.39 19.01 -2.77
N GLU A 513 19.56 20.28 -3.08
CA GLU A 513 20.47 20.72 -4.15
C GLU A 513 21.93 20.52 -3.73
N VAL A 514 22.23 20.67 -2.43
CA VAL A 514 23.59 20.51 -1.88
C VAL A 514 24.05 19.05 -1.94
N HIS A 515 23.14 18.11 -1.68
CA HIS A 515 23.45 16.67 -1.59
C HIS A 515 22.98 15.86 -2.81
N GLN A 516 22.28 16.50 -3.76
CA GLN A 516 21.72 15.91 -4.99
C GLN A 516 20.82 14.68 -4.72
N LYS A 517 20.08 14.71 -3.61
CA LYS A 517 19.35 13.55 -3.05
C LYS A 517 18.03 13.95 -2.40
N ASN A 518 17.07 13.02 -2.41
CA ASN A 518 15.78 13.18 -1.73
C ASN A 518 15.85 12.78 -0.25
N PHE A 519 15.32 13.61 0.63
CA PHE A 519 15.18 13.35 2.07
C PHE A 519 13.73 13.54 2.50
N GLY A 520 13.18 12.58 3.25
CA GLY A 520 11.84 12.69 3.81
C GLY A 520 11.78 13.69 4.96
N VAL A 521 10.88 14.66 4.84
CA VAL A 521 10.77 15.81 5.73
C VAL A 521 9.31 15.98 6.15
N ASP A 522 9.02 15.88 7.46
CA ASP A 522 7.75 16.27 8.09
C ASP A 522 8.02 17.36 9.13
N THR A 523 7.82 18.61 8.71
CA THR A 523 8.12 19.77 9.55
C THR A 523 7.43 21.05 9.11
N ALA A 524 7.03 21.86 10.08
CA ALA A 524 6.55 23.23 9.91
C ALA A 524 7.51 24.25 10.54
N PHE A 525 7.61 25.41 9.90
CA PHE A 525 8.14 26.64 10.47
C PHE A 525 6.99 27.59 10.81
N CYS A 526 6.95 28.01 12.08
CA CYS A 526 5.96 28.96 12.57
C CYS A 526 6.66 30.20 13.14
N ILE A 527 6.35 31.38 12.60
CA ILE A 527 6.94 32.66 13.02
C ILE A 527 6.48 32.99 14.44
N PHE A 528 7.45 33.28 15.31
CA PHE A 528 7.18 33.71 16.68
C PHE A 528 6.82 35.20 16.69
N ASN A 529 5.60 35.51 17.12
CA ASN A 529 5.01 36.85 17.04
C ASN A 529 4.40 37.36 18.36
N ASN A 530 4.66 36.68 19.49
CA ASN A 530 4.16 37.09 20.81
C ASN A 530 5.22 37.83 21.65
N SER A 531 5.11 39.16 21.72
CA SER A 531 6.02 40.03 22.49
C SER A 531 5.92 39.90 24.02
N ASN A 532 4.87 39.27 24.56
CA ASN A 532 4.68 39.07 26.01
C ASN A 532 5.35 37.78 26.52
N ARG A 533 5.95 37.01 25.62
CA ARG A 533 6.54 35.69 25.88
C ARG A 533 8.00 35.65 25.43
N THR A 534 8.73 34.65 25.91
CA THR A 534 10.13 34.41 25.56
C THR A 534 10.27 33.00 24.98
N LEU A 535 11.22 32.80 24.06
CA LEU A 535 11.66 31.47 23.65
C LEU A 535 13.03 31.17 24.26
N CYS A 536 13.18 29.99 24.86
CA CYS A 536 14.43 29.47 25.41
C CYS A 536 15.02 28.43 24.44
N PRO A 537 15.83 28.84 23.43
CA PRO A 537 16.22 27.99 22.30
C PRO A 537 17.00 26.74 22.70
N ASN A 538 17.71 26.78 23.82
CA ASN A 538 18.62 25.71 24.25
C ASN A 538 18.06 24.90 25.44
N GLN A 539 16.97 25.32 26.08
CA GLN A 539 16.48 24.69 27.32
C GLN A 539 15.32 23.74 27.03
N PHE A 540 15.28 22.60 27.71
CA PHE A 540 14.13 21.71 27.73
C PHE A 540 13.16 22.11 28.85
N VAL A 541 11.87 21.76 28.71
CA VAL A 541 10.78 22.13 29.65
C VAL A 541 10.83 21.40 31.00
N ILE A 542 11.65 20.37 31.10
CA ILE A 542 11.86 19.53 32.29
C ILE A 542 13.00 20.04 33.18
N SER A 543 13.03 19.66 34.46
CA SER A 543 14.09 20.08 35.39
C SER A 543 15.41 19.33 35.17
N GLN A 544 16.54 19.99 35.48
CA GLN A 544 17.87 19.37 35.41
C GLN A 544 18.05 18.16 36.34
N ASP A 545 17.30 18.09 37.45
CA ASP A 545 17.26 16.91 38.31
C ASP A 545 16.80 15.64 37.60
N LEU A 546 15.95 15.76 36.56
CA LEU A 546 15.49 14.61 35.77
C LEU A 546 16.58 14.12 34.82
N PHE A 547 17.34 15.03 34.20
CA PHE A 547 18.52 14.68 33.41
C PHE A 547 19.58 13.96 34.28
N LYS A 548 19.85 14.49 35.48
CA LYS A 548 20.74 13.86 36.46
C LYS A 548 20.28 12.45 36.86
N LYS A 549 18.98 12.26 37.15
CA LYS A 549 18.40 10.94 37.44
C LYS A 549 18.49 9.96 36.25
N ALA A 550 18.51 10.48 35.03
CA ALA A 550 18.70 9.70 33.80
C ALA A 550 20.18 9.45 33.45
N ASN A 551 21.13 9.80 34.33
CA ASN A 551 22.59 9.74 34.09
C ASN A 551 23.04 10.55 32.86
N LEU A 552 22.39 11.69 32.60
CA LEU A 552 22.81 12.71 31.63
C LEU A 552 23.53 13.87 32.35
N PRO A 553 24.35 14.67 31.64
CA PRO A 553 25.06 15.82 32.23
C PRO A 553 24.13 16.82 32.95
N GLU A 554 24.59 17.46 34.02
CA GLU A 554 23.80 18.43 34.80
C GLU A 554 23.48 19.72 34.04
N ASP A 555 24.21 19.99 32.95
CA ASP A 555 24.04 21.10 32.01
C ASP A 555 23.35 20.68 30.70
N THR A 556 22.63 19.54 30.68
CA THR A 556 21.97 19.04 29.47
C THR A 556 21.04 20.09 28.86
N CYS A 557 21.39 20.52 27.66
CA CYS A 557 20.73 21.56 26.87
C CYS A 557 20.90 21.24 25.38
N LEU A 558 20.06 21.82 24.51
CA LEU A 558 20.30 21.75 23.07
C LEU A 558 21.50 22.65 22.73
N ASN A 559 22.61 22.06 22.26
CA ASN A 559 23.87 22.78 22.00
C ASN A 559 24.33 22.74 20.53
N GLY A 560 23.57 22.09 19.65
CA GLY A 560 23.87 22.08 18.22
C GLY A 560 23.00 21.09 17.45
N PHE A 561 23.29 20.99 16.15
CA PHE A 561 22.61 20.11 15.20
C PHE A 561 23.67 19.36 14.38
N TYR A 562 23.41 18.11 14.04
CA TYR A 562 24.30 17.31 13.19
C TYR A 562 24.21 17.71 11.72
N ALA A 563 25.36 17.88 11.07
CA ALA A 563 25.47 18.04 9.62
C ALA A 563 25.42 16.68 8.89
N TYR A 564 25.11 16.71 7.59
CA TYR A 564 25.00 15.50 6.75
C TYR A 564 26.24 14.59 6.82
N GLU A 565 27.43 15.15 6.68
CA GLU A 565 28.70 14.40 6.74
C GLU A 565 28.96 13.80 8.12
N GLU A 566 28.44 14.40 9.20
CA GLU A 566 28.56 13.81 10.53
C GLU A 566 27.61 12.61 10.68
N CYS A 567 26.36 12.73 10.20
CA CYS A 567 25.40 11.62 10.19
C CYS A 567 25.88 10.43 9.36
N LYS A 568 26.51 10.69 8.21
CA LYS A 568 27.11 9.64 7.34
C LYS A 568 28.25 8.86 8.00
N ASN A 569 28.89 9.41 9.02
CA ASN A 569 30.03 8.82 9.71
C ASN A 569 29.67 8.26 11.11
N PHE A 570 28.38 8.00 11.36
CA PHE A 570 27.95 7.33 12.59
C PHE A 570 28.39 5.85 12.64
N ASP A 571 29.34 5.58 13.52
CA ASP A 571 29.90 4.25 13.75
C ASP A 571 29.20 3.50 14.90
N GLY A 572 28.15 2.75 14.56
CA GLY A 572 27.46 1.86 15.50
C GLY A 572 26.28 2.48 16.24
N GLU A 573 25.74 1.76 17.22
CA GLU A 573 24.69 2.26 18.12
C GLU A 573 25.30 3.17 19.19
N PHE A 574 24.64 4.28 19.48
CA PHE A 574 24.95 5.14 20.63
C PHE A 574 23.68 5.64 21.31
N ASP A 575 23.81 5.98 22.59
CA ASP A 575 22.68 6.41 23.40
C ASP A 575 22.23 7.84 23.02
N VAL A 576 20.92 8.00 22.94
CA VAL A 576 20.23 9.27 22.65
C VAL A 576 19.16 9.54 23.72
N PHE A 577 18.70 10.77 23.79
CA PHE A 577 17.51 11.14 24.56
C PHE A 577 16.58 12.02 23.72
N LYS A 578 15.34 12.14 24.18
CA LYS A 578 14.41 13.17 23.73
C LYS A 578 13.51 13.62 24.87
N VAL A 579 13.01 14.85 24.73
CA VAL A 579 12.01 15.43 25.64
C VAL A 579 10.80 15.76 24.78
N GLY A 580 9.72 15.01 24.98
CA GLY A 580 8.49 15.17 24.21
C GLY A 580 7.27 15.42 25.08
N ARG A 581 6.24 16.01 24.47
CA ARG A 581 4.96 16.32 25.13
C ARG A 581 4.32 15.08 25.75
N ALA A 582 4.51 13.91 25.14
CA ALA A 582 3.94 12.66 25.61
C ALA A 582 4.65 12.16 26.87
N THR A 583 5.91 11.79 26.71
CA THR A 583 6.63 10.96 27.68
C THR A 583 7.53 11.78 28.59
N GLY A 584 7.75 13.06 28.29
CA GLY A 584 8.81 13.83 28.92
C GLY A 584 10.18 13.29 28.52
N LEU A 585 11.08 13.15 29.50
CA LEU A 585 12.44 12.64 29.28
C LEU A 585 12.43 11.14 29.07
N THR A 586 13.02 10.71 27.96
CA THR A 586 13.14 9.29 27.60
C THR A 586 14.49 9.02 26.94
N LEU A 587 15.05 7.85 27.21
CA LEU A 587 16.33 7.41 26.70
C LEU A 587 16.12 6.35 25.62
N GLY A 588 16.96 6.37 24.60
CA GLY A 588 16.94 5.40 23.50
C GLY A 588 18.32 5.21 22.90
N LYS A 589 18.36 4.55 21.75
CA LYS A 589 19.58 4.38 20.95
C LYS A 589 19.37 4.75 19.50
N PHE A 590 20.36 5.42 18.90
CA PHE A 590 20.45 5.52 17.45
C PHE A 590 20.73 4.14 16.83
N LEU A 591 20.10 3.85 15.70
CA LEU A 591 20.35 2.64 14.91
C LEU A 591 21.03 3.03 13.58
N PRO A 592 22.23 2.52 13.28
CA PRO A 592 22.96 2.80 12.04
C PRO A 592 22.39 1.98 10.87
N ILE A 593 21.11 2.19 10.56
CA ILE A 593 20.43 1.64 9.38
C ILE A 593 20.02 2.80 8.48
N ASP A 594 20.29 2.67 7.18
CA ASP A 594 19.67 3.55 6.20
C ASP A 594 18.26 3.05 5.94
N SER A 595 17.29 3.96 5.92
CA SER A 595 15.88 3.59 5.79
C SER A 595 15.08 4.55 4.90
N ALA A 596 14.14 4.01 4.14
CA ALA A 596 13.05 4.74 3.52
C ALA A 596 11.73 4.15 4.04
N ILE A 597 10.89 4.98 4.64
CA ILE A 597 9.71 4.53 5.38
C ILE A 597 8.46 5.11 4.72
N SER A 598 7.42 4.30 4.61
CA SER A 598 6.11 4.77 4.15
C SER A 598 5.24 5.20 5.32
N ILE A 599 4.60 6.36 5.15
CA ILE A 599 3.62 6.92 6.06
C ILE A 599 2.27 6.85 5.36
N ASP A 600 1.32 6.20 6.03
CA ASP A 600 -0.01 5.99 5.49
C ASP A 600 -0.83 7.28 5.61
N LEU A 601 -0.90 8.06 4.51
CA LEU A 601 -1.73 9.27 4.45
C LEU A 601 -3.23 8.92 4.62
N THR A 602 -3.65 7.66 4.43
CA THR A 602 -5.04 7.25 4.68
C THR A 602 -5.43 7.30 6.16
N ASN A 603 -4.47 7.37 7.10
CA ASN A 603 -4.78 7.66 8.51
C ASN A 603 -4.99 9.16 8.76
N GLU A 604 -4.71 10.03 7.79
CA GLU A 604 -4.59 11.46 8.04
C GLU A 604 -5.93 12.14 8.03
N SER A 605 -6.16 12.90 9.09
CA SER A 605 -7.31 13.79 9.28
C SER A 605 -8.68 13.07 9.37
N ILE A 606 -8.82 11.88 8.80
CA ILE A 606 -10.05 11.08 8.71
C ILE A 606 -10.31 10.31 10.01
N LYS A 607 -9.26 9.90 10.75
CA LYS A 607 -9.41 9.44 12.14
C LYS A 607 -9.69 10.58 13.14
N PHE A 608 -9.33 11.81 12.79
CA PHE A 608 -9.62 12.97 13.65
C PHE A 608 -11.12 13.31 13.66
N ALA A 609 -11.85 13.10 12.55
CA ALA A 609 -13.29 13.38 12.46
C ALA A 609 -14.16 12.40 13.27
N ASN A 610 -13.95 11.09 13.12
CA ASN A 610 -14.90 10.06 13.57
C ASN A 610 -14.96 9.79 15.09
N PHE A 611 -14.29 10.57 15.94
CA PHE A 611 -14.24 10.31 17.39
C PHE A 611 -14.57 11.50 18.29
N ALA A 612 -14.76 12.69 17.72
CA ALA A 612 -15.23 13.89 18.44
C ALA A 612 -16.75 14.13 18.25
N GLU A 613 -17.38 13.38 17.34
CA GLU A 613 -18.81 13.43 17.01
C GLU A 613 -19.65 12.31 17.67
N GLU A 614 -19.08 11.58 18.64
CA GLU A 614 -19.87 10.96 19.73
C GLU A 614 -20.38 12.05 20.72
N GLN A 615 -20.73 13.23 20.18
CA GLN A 615 -21.53 14.25 20.85
C GLN A 615 -22.91 13.63 21.14
N GLY A 616 -23.40 13.80 22.36
CA GLY A 616 -24.64 13.19 22.82
C GLY A 616 -25.93 13.80 22.27
N GLU A 617 -26.06 13.97 20.95
CA GLU A 617 -27.34 14.30 20.29
C GLU A 617 -27.68 13.32 19.14
N PRO A 618 -28.94 12.85 19.03
CA PRO A 618 -29.34 11.88 18.02
C PRO A 618 -29.63 12.57 16.67
N GLY A 619 -28.60 12.79 15.84
CA GLY A 619 -28.79 13.47 14.54
C GLY A 619 -27.68 13.29 13.51
N GLN A 620 -27.84 12.32 12.61
CA GLN A 620 -27.18 12.19 11.29
C GLN A 620 -25.64 12.22 11.24
N ILE A 621 -25.06 11.01 11.16
CA ILE A 621 -23.68 10.73 10.74
C ILE A 621 -23.36 11.45 9.41
N PRO A 622 -22.23 12.17 9.26
CA PRO A 622 -21.83 12.76 8.00
C PRO A 622 -21.73 11.72 6.88
N LEU A 623 -22.31 12.03 5.71
CA LEU A 623 -22.32 11.14 4.55
C LEU A 623 -20.90 10.84 4.05
N HIS A 624 -20.37 9.71 4.53
CA HIS A 624 -19.18 9.02 4.01
C HIS A 624 -19.18 9.08 2.49
N ASN A 625 -18.29 9.89 1.91
CA ASN A 625 -18.37 10.30 0.50
C ASN A 625 -18.37 9.07 -0.43
N ASN A 626 -19.52 8.82 -1.08
CA ASN A 626 -19.76 7.67 -1.94
C ASN A 626 -18.67 7.52 -3.03
N TYR A 627 -18.08 8.63 -3.46
CA TYR A 627 -16.95 8.65 -4.40
C TYR A 627 -15.78 7.75 -3.98
N HIS A 628 -15.38 7.74 -2.70
CA HIS A 628 -14.27 6.89 -2.25
C HIS A 628 -14.67 5.41 -2.16
N LYS A 629 -15.93 5.11 -1.79
CA LYS A 629 -16.48 3.74 -1.86
C LYS A 629 -16.55 3.24 -3.31
N GLU A 630 -17.00 4.08 -4.23
CA GLU A 630 -17.06 3.77 -5.66
C GLU A 630 -15.66 3.60 -6.28
N LEU A 631 -14.67 4.40 -5.88
CA LEU A 631 -13.27 4.19 -6.25
C LEU A 631 -12.70 2.89 -5.67
N LEU A 632 -13.01 2.56 -4.40
CA LEU A 632 -12.58 1.33 -3.75
C LEU A 632 -13.10 0.10 -4.51
N ILE A 633 -14.42 0.01 -4.63
CA ILE A 633 -15.09 -1.07 -5.36
C ILE A 633 -14.66 -1.07 -6.84
N GLY A 634 -14.51 0.11 -7.44
CA GLY A 634 -14.08 0.28 -8.83
C GLY A 634 -12.67 -0.24 -9.08
N TYR A 635 -11.70 -0.04 -8.17
CA TYR A 635 -10.37 -0.65 -8.31
C TYR A 635 -10.46 -2.16 -8.11
N MET A 636 -11.27 -2.65 -7.16
CA MET A 636 -11.44 -4.08 -6.94
C MET A 636 -12.06 -4.77 -8.16
N LYS A 637 -13.03 -4.15 -8.85
CA LYS A 637 -13.59 -4.65 -10.12
C LYS A 637 -12.60 -4.53 -11.30
N SER A 638 -11.80 -3.46 -11.37
CA SER A 638 -10.97 -3.10 -12.54
C SER A 638 -10.00 -4.21 -12.99
N PRO A 639 -9.94 -4.59 -14.28
CA PRO A 639 -8.95 -5.57 -14.78
C PRO A 639 -7.54 -5.00 -15.03
N LEU A 640 -7.31 -3.69 -14.84
CA LEU A 640 -6.14 -2.99 -15.36
C LEU A 640 -5.17 -2.46 -14.30
N ILE A 641 -3.93 -2.95 -14.29
CA ILE A 641 -2.90 -2.63 -13.29
C ILE A 641 -2.61 -1.11 -13.23
N GLN A 642 -2.29 -0.46 -14.36
CA GLN A 642 -1.95 0.97 -14.37
C GLN A 642 -3.10 1.90 -13.95
N GLU A 643 -4.36 1.49 -14.15
CA GLU A 643 -5.51 2.22 -13.61
C GLU A 643 -5.76 1.89 -12.14
N ILE A 644 -5.51 0.65 -11.71
CA ILE A 644 -5.60 0.24 -10.31
C ILE A 644 -4.66 1.10 -9.48
N ASP A 645 -3.39 1.27 -9.86
CA ASP A 645 -2.42 2.01 -9.05
C ASP A 645 -2.88 3.45 -8.78
N LYS A 646 -3.32 4.17 -9.83
CA LYS A 646 -3.87 5.53 -9.73
C LYS A 646 -5.18 5.63 -8.96
N LYS A 647 -6.10 4.66 -9.14
CA LYS A 647 -7.36 4.61 -8.38
C LYS A 647 -7.10 4.28 -6.91
N ARG A 648 -6.13 3.40 -6.65
CA ARG A 648 -5.79 2.92 -5.32
C ARG A 648 -5.01 3.95 -4.51
N GLN A 649 -4.14 4.76 -5.13
CA GLN A 649 -3.55 5.94 -4.46
C GLN A 649 -4.59 6.94 -3.94
N LYS A 650 -5.77 7.04 -4.58
CA LYS A 650 -6.87 7.89 -4.11
C LYS A 650 -7.68 7.27 -2.96
N CYS A 651 -7.67 5.94 -2.84
CA CYS A 651 -8.32 5.23 -1.72
C CYS A 651 -7.40 5.04 -0.53
N HIS A 652 -6.11 4.82 -0.80
CA HIS A 652 -5.06 4.52 0.18
C HIS A 652 -3.81 5.35 -0.13
N PRO A 653 -3.86 6.69 0.01
CA PRO A 653 -2.70 7.54 -0.22
C PRO A 653 -1.61 7.20 0.79
N THR A 654 -0.36 7.21 0.33
CA THR A 654 0.82 6.86 1.13
C THR A 654 1.97 7.69 0.63
N VAL A 655 2.63 8.42 1.52
CA VAL A 655 3.85 9.17 1.21
C VAL A 655 5.04 8.40 1.71
N TRP A 656 6.12 8.46 0.93
CA TRP A 656 7.38 7.83 1.27
C TRP A 656 8.39 8.89 1.66
N PHE A 657 9.08 8.63 2.76
CA PHE A 657 10.16 9.44 3.28
C PHE A 657 11.47 8.67 3.17
N ASP A 658 12.41 9.24 2.42
CA ASP A 658 13.69 8.61 2.13
C ASP A 658 14.75 9.08 3.13
N ARG A 659 15.77 8.26 3.38
CA ARG A 659 16.95 8.61 4.20
C ARG A 659 16.59 9.07 5.62
N GLN A 660 15.68 8.32 6.25
CA GLN A 660 15.20 8.60 7.60
C GLN A 660 16.11 8.02 8.67
N LEU A 661 16.19 8.74 9.80
CA LEU A 661 16.90 8.27 10.99
C LEU A 661 15.99 7.36 11.81
N ALA A 662 16.51 6.22 12.27
CA ALA A 662 15.78 5.26 13.10
C ALA A 662 16.37 5.17 14.51
N PHE A 663 15.49 5.13 15.51
CA PHE A 663 15.85 5.07 16.93
C PHE A 663 15.11 3.96 17.65
N LYS A 664 15.78 3.29 18.59
CA LYS A 664 15.19 2.28 19.47
C LYS A 664 14.90 2.89 20.83
N PHE A 665 13.63 2.91 21.22
CA PHE A 665 13.13 3.24 22.55
C PHE A 665 12.44 2.00 23.14
N ASN A 666 12.25 1.92 24.46
CA ASN A 666 11.44 0.84 25.04
C ASN A 666 9.95 1.06 24.76
N CYS A 667 9.11 0.05 25.02
CA CYS A 667 7.66 0.23 24.93
C CYS A 667 7.21 1.26 25.99
N GLY A 668 6.43 2.27 25.59
CA GLY A 668 6.06 3.40 26.44
C GLY A 668 7.06 4.58 26.45
N ASP A 669 8.31 4.38 26.00
CA ASP A 669 9.34 5.45 25.99
C ASP A 669 9.29 6.34 24.73
N PHE A 670 8.42 6.05 23.76
CA PHE A 670 8.04 7.00 22.71
C PHE A 670 6.56 6.86 22.49
N GLU A 671 5.82 7.82 23.03
CA GLU A 671 4.39 7.83 23.02
C GLU A 671 3.88 9.13 22.46
N HIS A 672 2.59 9.32 22.72
CA HIS A 672 1.75 9.46 21.59
C HIS A 672 1.92 10.94 21.13
N GLY A 673 1.95 11.91 22.06
CA GLY A 673 2.21 13.33 21.76
C GLY A 673 3.63 13.73 21.36
N ASP A 674 4.59 12.82 21.24
CA ASP A 674 6.01 13.15 21.03
C ASP A 674 6.35 13.50 19.57
N SER A 675 5.40 13.45 18.63
CA SER A 675 5.56 14.06 17.30
C SER A 675 6.06 15.51 17.42
N GLY A 676 7.08 15.86 16.67
CA GLY A 676 7.80 17.12 16.76
C GLY A 676 8.95 17.13 17.77
N ALA A 677 9.18 16.09 18.59
CA ALA A 677 10.26 16.12 19.58
C ALA A 677 11.65 16.00 18.93
N SER A 678 12.61 16.79 19.42
CA SER A 678 14.03 16.66 19.07
C SER A 678 14.62 15.38 19.66
N VAL A 679 15.29 14.57 18.84
CA VAL A 679 16.23 13.55 19.33
C VAL A 679 17.64 14.13 19.40
N ALA A 680 18.29 14.01 20.55
CA ALA A 680 19.66 14.48 20.78
C ALA A 680 20.57 13.36 21.31
N ASP A 681 21.87 13.46 21.03
CA ASP A 681 22.87 12.62 21.68
C ASP A 681 23.02 12.95 23.17
N LYS A 682 23.79 12.16 23.93
CA LYS A 682 24.09 12.44 25.34
C LYS A 682 24.77 13.78 25.62
N LYS A 683 25.26 14.50 24.61
CA LYS A 683 25.86 15.83 24.73
C LYS A 683 24.86 16.94 24.44
N GLY A 684 23.63 16.63 24.00
CA GLY A 684 22.62 17.62 23.64
C GLY A 684 22.69 18.12 22.20
N LYS A 685 23.41 17.43 21.31
CA LYS A 685 23.46 17.75 19.88
C LYS A 685 22.34 17.00 19.15
N ALA A 686 21.44 17.72 18.49
CA ALA A 686 20.24 17.14 17.88
C ALA A 686 20.47 16.54 16.49
N LEU A 687 19.83 15.39 16.25
CA LEU A 687 19.94 14.59 15.03
C LEU A 687 18.76 14.81 14.09
N GLY A 688 17.53 14.80 14.62
CA GLY A 688 16.31 14.96 13.83
C GLY A 688 15.05 15.18 14.66
N ILE A 689 13.95 15.45 13.94
CA ILE A 689 12.60 15.68 14.46
C ILE A 689 11.79 14.39 14.36
N LEU A 690 11.31 13.84 15.48
CA LEU A 690 10.45 12.65 15.49
C LEU A 690 9.10 12.94 14.85
N HIS A 691 8.65 12.11 13.91
CA HIS A 691 7.34 12.28 13.25
C HIS A 691 6.46 11.02 13.24
N ALA A 692 7.05 9.83 13.38
CA ALA A 692 6.29 8.58 13.37
C ALA A 692 6.97 7.45 14.16
N ALA A 693 6.20 6.39 14.49
CA ALA A 693 6.76 5.12 14.96
C ALA A 693 6.48 4.00 13.96
N TRP A 694 7.51 3.21 13.67
CA TRP A 694 7.51 2.08 12.75
C TRP A 694 7.62 0.77 13.53
N VAL A 695 6.68 -0.15 13.34
CA VAL A 695 6.57 -1.38 14.13
C VAL A 695 6.83 -2.61 13.26
N THR A 696 7.71 -3.48 13.74
CA THR A 696 8.03 -4.78 13.16
C THR A 696 7.70 -5.89 14.17
N GLU A 697 7.63 -7.14 13.72
CA GLU A 697 7.44 -8.35 14.56
C GLU A 697 8.28 -8.37 15.87
N ASN A 698 9.46 -7.76 15.88
CA ASN A 698 10.41 -7.85 17.00
C ASN A 698 10.66 -6.51 17.72
N PHE A 699 10.39 -5.37 17.08
CA PHE A 699 10.83 -4.05 17.56
C PHE A 699 9.90 -2.92 17.07
N ARG A 700 9.72 -1.92 17.94
CA ARG A 700 9.17 -0.59 17.62
C ARG A 700 10.30 0.42 17.52
N TYR A 701 10.35 1.15 16.42
CA TYR A 701 11.35 2.17 16.12
C TYR A 701 10.69 3.54 16.05
N ALA A 702 11.32 4.57 16.60
CA ALA A 702 10.94 5.96 16.37
C ALA A 702 11.70 6.47 15.13
N ILE A 703 10.99 7.14 14.21
CA ILE A 703 11.52 7.62 12.94
C ILE A 703 11.60 9.16 12.96
N ALA A 704 12.71 9.72 12.48
CA ALA A 704 12.94 11.16 12.44
C ALA A 704 13.40 11.67 11.08
N SER A 705 12.93 12.88 10.73
CA SER A 705 13.48 13.69 9.65
C SER A 705 14.79 14.34 10.11
N PRO A 706 15.91 14.19 9.37
CA PRO A 706 17.20 14.69 9.81
C PRO A 706 17.30 16.23 9.76
N TYR A 707 17.93 16.84 10.76
CA TYR A 707 17.91 18.29 10.95
C TYR A 707 18.57 19.10 9.82
N PHE A 708 19.63 18.58 9.19
CA PHE A 708 20.26 19.26 8.05
C PHE A 708 19.28 19.41 6.87
N ALA A 709 18.46 18.38 6.59
CA ALA A 709 17.46 18.42 5.52
C ALA A 709 16.29 19.32 5.88
N VAL A 710 15.85 19.32 7.15
CA VAL A 710 14.83 20.25 7.67
C VAL A 710 15.26 21.72 7.49
N PHE A 711 16.53 22.06 7.76
CA PHE A 711 17.04 23.42 7.62
C PHE A 711 17.22 23.88 6.16
N GLU A 712 17.50 22.94 5.26
CA GLU A 712 17.53 23.20 3.82
C GLU A 712 16.10 23.37 3.26
N ALA A 713 15.23 22.39 3.50
CA ALA A 713 13.85 22.34 3.01
C ALA A 713 12.99 23.53 3.44
N LEU A 714 13.14 23.98 4.69
CA LEU A 714 12.43 25.14 5.20
C LEU A 714 13.16 26.47 5.00
N ASP A 715 14.38 26.50 4.47
CA ASP A 715 15.19 27.72 4.37
C ASP A 715 15.36 28.46 5.74
N VAL A 716 15.78 27.71 6.76
CA VAL A 716 16.02 28.21 8.13
C VAL A 716 17.44 27.92 8.62
N VAL A 717 17.87 28.59 9.69
CA VAL A 717 19.14 28.34 10.42
C VAL A 717 18.92 28.28 11.92
N LYS A 718 19.85 27.64 12.64
CA LYS A 718 19.93 27.72 14.11
C LYS A 718 20.06 29.18 14.59
N VAL A 719 19.54 29.44 15.80
CA VAL A 719 19.52 30.75 16.47
C VAL A 719 20.92 31.24 16.86
#